data_AF-A0A817Z6P5-F1
#
_entry.id   AF-A0A817Z6P5-F1
#
_cell.length_a   1.000
_cell.length_b   1.000
_cell.length_c   1.000
_cell.angle_alpha   90.00
_cell.angle_beta   90.00
_cell.angle_gamma   90.00
#
_symmetry.space_group_name_H-M   'P 1'
#
loop_
_entity.id
_entity.type
_entity.pdbx_description
1 polymer ?
#
loop_
_entity_poly.entity_id
_entity_poly.type
_entity_poly.pdbx_seq_one_letter_code
_entity_poly.pdbx_strand_id
1 'polypeptide(L)'
;MATSDYQLSNDNGSYSPFFEKKLIEEKRKDGYWIEAFKVDNQNPIGLIGYGLSCGEVNFYPNPCTTTEPGKAIRIQDLPGPVAMDQADITGNGINDIIICYQYGNTMVDCDPTGGKIIWLQNPGQKLEQEQWISHYIGRSTAMHRLKVGHFTQNKRLEIIGLPIVNEPYNLLAPVPVLLFQQPNDVLNTKEWPCEIIDKEFFHLIHDAKKINTGALDNLIIASREGINWLYFDEKFHKWTIEHIGEGEQEEKPQTTYYGSGCVDAGKVGNDSFAYIPTVEPFHGNVVAVYIKSTDNYLKQIQWKRYVLDVYGCPNEHGEGPAHHIVCADFDKDGDDEFLVALRGPSPNQGVYYYKPIDLSCGLFAKWKVSSDSAARIAVADFDNDGLLDFATISYYVPGYYEAENPSINIYYNRFANKRVQGQKEIQVTKQSNKLLFKVPRPNKALKYETLPFTAVGGIALSLEVIPPCSSRQVSKNTYIKVLSGVIKWTSSATKSSEEVHHSRMFLCAPKSVASLEIQSNENRLSTGKEGAILLVLKMDESMKDVPQFDSIGKVTIENTLPEYCSDETRKLGFQFVKCDKYEWGKDKFKGLEFYNLTGFIIDFADNDEHLCHMQMWAAGQGVNCGVRNLSDTIFCEVHACIVNGTGQGGIQYLRSSKEEYDPLTTPDSKFENLPVPSFYEHGPIWDIDAQKKTVFRENGTVVYPWHKWQSGNNGSSIQSFDIWITFEFDAQLSALP
;
A
#
# COMPACT_ATOMS: atom_id res chain seq x y z
N MET A 1 14.75 26.93 -25.67
CA MET A 1 14.10 26.20 -26.77
C MET A 1 12.70 25.84 -26.31
N ALA A 2 11.69 26.05 -27.15
CA ALA A 2 10.28 26.05 -26.78
C ALA A 2 9.83 24.72 -26.15
N THR A 3 9.36 24.78 -24.90
CA THR A 3 8.66 23.69 -24.22
C THR A 3 7.24 23.63 -24.77
N SER A 4 6.91 22.54 -25.46
CA SER A 4 5.54 22.25 -25.89
C SER A 4 4.70 21.84 -24.68
N ASP A 5 3.67 22.62 -24.36
CA ASP A 5 2.60 22.24 -23.46
C ASP A 5 1.85 21.04 -24.04
N TYR A 6 2.20 19.83 -23.59
CA TYR A 6 1.36 18.65 -23.79
C TYR A 6 0.18 18.74 -22.82
N GLN A 7 -0.90 19.40 -23.23
CA GLN A 7 -2.22 19.12 -22.67
C GLN A 7 -2.65 17.74 -23.16
N LEU A 8 -2.46 16.72 -22.32
CA LEU A 8 -3.12 15.43 -22.49
C LEU A 8 -4.64 15.65 -22.44
N SER A 9 -5.30 15.30 -23.53
CA SER A 9 -6.76 15.28 -23.66
C SER A 9 -7.40 14.43 -22.57
N ASN A 10 -8.40 14.99 -21.88
CA ASN A 10 -9.12 14.47 -20.71
C ASN A 10 -9.95 13.18 -20.90
N ASP A 11 -9.67 12.33 -21.90
CA ASP A 11 -10.54 11.18 -22.24
C ASP A 11 -9.87 9.80 -22.16
N ASN A 12 -8.72 9.67 -21.50
CA ASN A 12 -8.11 8.37 -21.20
C ASN A 12 -7.60 8.30 -19.75
N GLY A 13 -8.47 7.94 -18.80
CA GLY A 13 -8.17 7.16 -17.58
C GLY A 13 -7.02 7.53 -16.63
N SER A 14 -6.31 8.65 -16.80
CA SER A 14 -5.26 9.12 -15.90
C SER A 14 -5.87 10.12 -14.89
N TYR A 15 -6.18 9.64 -13.69
CA TYR A 15 -6.78 10.46 -12.63
C TYR A 15 -5.73 11.41 -12.05
N SER A 16 -5.83 12.71 -12.35
CA SER A 16 -4.98 13.75 -11.77
C SER A 16 -5.21 13.90 -10.25
N PRO A 17 -4.17 14.19 -9.45
CA PRO A 17 -4.32 14.40 -8.02
C PRO A 17 -5.30 15.54 -7.72
N PHE A 18 -6.21 15.32 -6.77
CA PHE A 18 -7.19 16.30 -6.34
C PHE A 18 -7.33 16.27 -4.81
N PHE A 19 -7.11 17.44 -4.21
CA PHE A 19 -7.26 17.64 -2.79
C PHE A 19 -8.29 18.73 -2.48
N GLU A 20 -9.23 18.41 -1.60
CA GLU A 20 -10.29 19.32 -1.17
C GLU A 20 -9.77 20.24 -0.05
N LYS A 21 -9.71 21.54 -0.34
CA LYS A 21 -9.24 22.54 0.62
C LYS A 21 -10.27 22.81 1.71
N LYS A 22 -9.80 22.82 2.96
CA LYS A 22 -10.49 23.30 4.15
C LYS A 22 -9.65 24.37 4.84
N LEU A 23 -10.19 25.57 4.92
CA LEU A 23 -9.61 26.67 5.70
C LEU A 23 -9.78 26.39 7.19
N ILE A 24 -8.68 26.48 7.95
CA ILE A 24 -8.65 26.32 9.41
C ILE A 24 -8.56 27.68 10.10
N GLU A 25 -7.66 28.55 9.64
CA GLU A 25 -7.52 29.90 10.15
C GLU A 25 -7.15 30.84 9.01
N GLU A 26 -7.82 32.00 8.94
CA GLU A 26 -7.51 33.07 7.97
C GLU A 26 -6.93 34.31 8.64
N LYS A 27 -6.26 35.16 7.85
CA LYS A 27 -5.77 36.48 8.27
C LYS A 27 -4.87 36.41 9.50
N ARG A 28 -4.04 35.36 9.57
CA ARG A 28 -2.99 35.30 10.57
C ARG A 28 -2.07 36.50 10.43
N LYS A 29 -1.50 36.92 11.56
CA LYS A 29 -0.51 38.00 11.60
C LYS A 29 0.89 37.54 11.18
N ASP A 30 1.12 36.22 11.15
CA ASP A 30 2.36 35.58 10.74
C ASP A 30 2.15 34.11 10.32
N GLY A 31 3.21 33.45 9.83
CA GLY A 31 3.18 32.01 9.55
C GLY A 31 4.53 31.46 9.11
N TYR A 32 4.92 30.31 9.67
CA TYR A 32 6.19 29.66 9.35
C TYR A 32 6.17 28.14 9.53
N TRP A 33 5.72 27.65 10.69
CA TRP A 33 5.74 26.23 11.02
C TRP A 33 4.34 25.64 11.13
N ILE A 34 4.18 24.43 10.61
CA ILE A 34 3.00 23.59 10.80
C ILE A 34 3.45 22.15 10.99
N GLU A 35 2.83 21.44 11.94
CA GLU A 35 3.16 20.06 12.27
C GLU A 35 1.87 19.28 12.57
N ALA A 36 1.79 18.02 12.14
CA ALA A 36 0.72 17.11 12.53
C ALA A 36 0.98 16.63 13.96
N PHE A 37 -0.01 16.77 14.85
CA PHE A 37 0.20 16.51 16.28
C PHE A 37 -0.95 15.75 16.91
N LYS A 38 -0.63 14.66 17.60
CA LYS A 38 -1.59 13.85 18.32
C LYS A 38 -1.51 14.16 19.81
N VAL A 39 -2.50 14.90 20.32
CA VAL A 39 -2.53 15.34 21.73
C VAL A 39 -2.62 14.17 22.71
N ASP A 40 -3.41 13.15 22.38
CA ASP A 40 -3.57 11.92 23.15
C ASP A 40 -4.07 10.77 22.25
N ASN A 41 -4.20 9.58 22.82
CA ASN A 41 -4.62 8.39 22.07
C ASN A 41 -6.11 8.33 21.69
N GLN A 42 -6.95 9.21 22.24
CA GLN A 42 -8.41 9.22 22.02
C GLN A 42 -8.83 10.24 20.96
N ASN A 43 -8.06 11.31 20.78
CA ASN A 43 -8.34 12.37 19.84
C ASN A 43 -7.69 12.12 18.47
N PRO A 44 -8.37 12.46 17.36
CA PRO A 44 -7.76 12.49 16.04
C PRO A 44 -6.60 13.48 15.97
N ILE A 45 -5.74 13.31 14.96
CA ILE A 45 -4.56 14.13 14.75
C ILE A 45 -4.97 15.58 14.46
N GLY A 46 -4.51 16.53 15.28
CA GLY A 46 -4.67 17.96 15.06
C GLY A 46 -3.43 18.58 14.42
N LEU A 47 -3.32 19.90 14.54
CA LEU A 47 -2.18 20.66 14.01
C LEU A 47 -1.55 21.52 15.09
N ILE A 48 -0.22 21.64 15.08
CA ILE A 48 0.49 22.76 15.73
C ILE A 48 0.83 23.78 14.65
N GLY A 49 0.61 25.07 14.92
CA GLY A 49 0.91 26.14 13.96
C GLY A 49 1.36 27.43 14.65
N TYR A 50 2.37 28.09 14.06
CA TYR A 50 2.91 29.37 14.52
C TYR A 50 3.76 30.08 13.45
N GLY A 51 4.04 31.36 13.68
CA GLY A 51 5.06 32.12 12.96
C GLY A 51 6.11 32.73 13.91
N LEU A 52 7.17 33.30 13.32
CA LEU A 52 8.31 33.83 14.08
C LEU A 52 7.96 35.13 14.83
N SER A 53 7.16 36.00 14.21
CA SER A 53 6.99 37.38 14.65
C SER A 53 6.03 37.54 15.82
N CYS A 54 4.88 36.88 15.76
CA CYS A 54 3.92 36.87 16.87
C CYS A 54 4.34 35.88 17.94
N GLY A 55 4.98 34.76 17.56
CA GLY A 55 5.54 33.81 18.52
C GLY A 55 4.50 32.97 19.26
N GLU A 56 3.27 33.00 18.78
CA GLU A 56 2.11 32.37 19.38
C GLU A 56 2.03 30.90 18.96
N VAL A 57 2.50 29.99 19.81
CA VAL A 57 2.42 28.54 19.56
C VAL A 57 1.02 28.04 19.87
N ASN A 58 0.29 27.60 18.86
CA ASN A 58 -1.09 27.17 18.99
C ASN A 58 -1.30 25.72 18.55
N PHE A 59 -2.18 25.01 19.25
CA PHE A 59 -2.78 23.77 18.79
C PHE A 59 -4.15 24.03 18.16
N TYR A 60 -4.38 23.45 17.00
CA TYR A 60 -5.65 23.47 16.30
C TYR A 60 -6.24 22.07 16.39
N PRO A 61 -7.30 21.87 17.19
CA PRO A 61 -8.01 20.60 17.24
C PRO A 61 -8.47 20.17 15.86
N ASN A 62 -8.52 18.85 15.63
CA ASN A 62 -8.96 18.30 14.37
C ASN A 62 -10.40 18.77 14.03
N PRO A 63 -10.65 19.32 12.82
CA PRO A 63 -11.96 19.85 12.43
C PRO A 63 -13.09 18.81 12.42
N CYS A 64 -12.78 17.50 12.36
CA CYS A 64 -13.79 16.44 12.36
C CYS A 64 -14.39 16.15 13.75
N THR A 65 -13.73 16.58 14.83
CA THR A 65 -14.20 16.33 16.21
C THR A 65 -14.57 17.59 16.98
N THR A 66 -14.17 18.77 16.51
CA THR A 66 -14.53 20.04 17.16
C THR A 66 -15.84 20.61 16.61
N THR A 67 -16.62 21.22 17.51
CA THR A 67 -17.83 22.00 17.14
C THR A 67 -17.49 23.42 16.71
N GLU A 68 -16.25 23.88 16.96
CA GLU A 68 -15.73 25.19 16.57
C GLU A 68 -14.43 25.04 15.75
N PRO A 69 -14.52 24.60 14.47
CA PRO A 69 -13.35 24.48 13.60
C PRO A 69 -12.59 25.80 13.51
N GLY A 70 -11.27 25.74 13.69
CA GLY A 70 -10.39 26.92 13.65
C GLY A 70 -10.18 27.63 14.98
N LYS A 71 -10.88 27.24 16.06
CA LYS A 71 -10.55 27.73 17.40
C LYS A 71 -9.24 27.11 17.87
N ALA A 72 -8.20 27.92 17.86
CA ALA A 72 -6.88 27.53 18.34
C ALA A 72 -6.82 27.53 19.88
N ILE A 73 -6.09 26.58 20.44
CA ILE A 73 -5.71 26.52 21.86
C ILE A 73 -4.28 27.03 21.97
N ARG A 74 -4.09 28.15 22.66
CA ARG A 74 -2.76 28.71 22.92
C ARG A 74 -1.98 27.78 23.84
N ILE A 75 -0.83 27.30 23.39
CA ILE A 75 0.10 26.49 24.18
C ILE A 75 1.06 27.40 24.94
N GLN A 76 1.79 28.26 24.22
CA GLN A 76 2.83 29.10 24.78
C GLN A 76 3.14 30.30 23.88
N ASP A 77 3.57 31.40 24.47
CA ASP A 77 4.16 32.53 23.76
C ASP A 77 5.68 32.46 23.85
N LEU A 78 6.35 32.31 22.71
CA LEU A 78 7.80 32.23 22.60
C LEU A 78 8.29 33.30 21.63
N PRO A 79 9.30 34.12 21.95
CA PRO A 79 9.84 35.07 20.98
C PRO A 79 10.61 34.32 19.88
N GLY A 80 10.31 34.56 18.60
CA GLY A 80 11.04 33.98 17.47
C GLY A 80 11.19 32.44 17.51
N PRO A 81 10.09 31.67 17.63
CA PRO A 81 10.13 30.22 17.52
C PRO A 81 10.39 29.82 16.07
N VAL A 82 11.22 28.80 15.86
CA VAL A 82 11.61 28.38 14.51
C VAL A 82 11.18 26.94 14.26
N ALA A 83 11.93 25.97 14.76
CA ALA A 83 11.65 24.56 14.53
C ALA A 83 11.11 23.88 15.76
N MET A 84 10.29 22.86 15.53
CA MET A 84 9.88 21.92 16.55
C MET A 84 10.02 20.47 16.06
N ASP A 85 9.99 19.57 17.03
CA ASP A 85 9.78 18.14 16.85
C ASP A 85 8.97 17.63 18.06
N GLN A 86 8.62 16.35 18.08
CA GLN A 86 7.77 15.76 19.12
C GLN A 86 8.24 14.37 19.55
N ALA A 87 8.15 14.08 20.84
CA ALA A 87 8.46 12.76 21.40
C ALA A 87 7.83 12.60 22.79
N ASP A 88 7.63 11.36 23.23
CA ASP A 88 7.25 11.04 24.61
C ASP A 88 8.46 11.17 25.55
N ILE A 89 8.67 12.37 26.12
CA ILE A 89 9.84 12.66 26.96
C ILE A 89 9.65 12.07 28.36
N THR A 90 8.41 11.99 28.83
CA THR A 90 8.10 11.51 30.19
C THR A 90 7.87 9.99 30.26
N GLY A 91 7.77 9.30 29.12
CA GLY A 91 7.48 7.87 29.04
C GLY A 91 6.04 7.52 29.38
N ASN A 92 5.11 8.47 29.25
CA ASN A 92 3.71 8.32 29.64
C ASN A 92 2.78 7.94 28.45
N GLY A 93 3.34 7.76 27.25
CA GLY A 93 2.63 7.36 26.04
C GLY A 93 1.93 8.50 25.30
N ILE A 94 2.21 9.76 25.62
CA ILE A 94 1.78 10.94 24.85
C ILE A 94 2.99 11.78 24.44
N ASN A 95 2.92 12.40 23.26
CA ASN A 95 4.02 13.22 22.78
C ASN A 95 4.04 14.58 23.48
N ASP A 96 5.23 15.01 23.86
CA ASP A 96 5.59 16.36 24.26
C ASP A 96 6.15 17.13 23.05
N ILE A 97 6.16 18.46 23.12
CA ILE A 97 6.73 19.31 22.06
C ILE A 97 8.16 19.69 22.44
N ILE A 98 9.10 19.55 21.51
CA ILE A 98 10.47 20.09 21.61
C ILE A 98 10.57 21.24 20.64
N ILE A 99 10.93 22.44 21.09
CA ILE A 99 10.90 23.64 20.24
C ILE A 99 12.09 24.55 20.50
N CYS A 100 12.66 25.10 19.42
CA CYS A 100 13.67 26.15 19.51
C CYS A 100 13.08 27.54 19.32
N TYR A 101 13.57 28.49 20.10
CA TYR A 101 13.09 29.87 20.12
C TYR A 101 14.19 30.88 20.47
N GLN A 102 13.81 32.15 20.51
CA GLN A 102 14.68 33.31 20.66
C GLN A 102 15.72 33.33 19.54
N TYR A 103 15.27 33.13 18.30
CA TYR A 103 16.16 33.07 17.14
C TYR A 103 16.79 34.43 16.78
N GLY A 104 16.03 35.51 16.94
CA GLY A 104 16.30 36.82 16.35
C GLY A 104 15.36 37.10 15.18
N ASN A 105 15.66 38.11 14.36
CA ASN A 105 14.78 38.54 13.28
C ASN A 105 15.05 37.78 11.97
N THR A 106 16.33 37.60 11.63
CA THR A 106 16.79 36.92 10.41
C THR A 106 18.07 36.13 10.71
N MET A 107 18.57 35.33 9.75
CA MET A 107 19.88 34.69 9.93
C MET A 107 21.05 35.70 10.02
N VAL A 108 20.88 36.91 9.48
CA VAL A 108 21.89 37.97 9.56
C VAL A 108 21.81 38.69 10.91
N ASP A 109 20.60 38.90 11.43
CA ASP A 109 20.29 39.56 12.69
C ASP A 109 19.73 38.55 13.71
N CYS A 110 20.50 37.49 13.97
CA CYS A 110 20.16 36.47 14.96
C CYS A 110 20.58 36.91 16.37
N ASP A 111 19.88 36.43 17.40
CA ASP A 111 20.20 36.74 18.80
C ASP A 111 21.41 35.90 19.27
N PRO A 112 22.57 36.50 19.59
CA PRO A 112 23.76 35.77 20.02
C PRO A 112 23.62 35.08 21.38
N THR A 113 22.60 35.45 22.16
CA THR A 113 22.24 34.82 23.45
C THR A 113 21.06 33.87 23.33
N GLY A 114 20.46 33.80 22.14
CA GLY A 114 19.25 33.08 21.83
C GLY A 114 19.48 31.64 21.36
N GLY A 115 18.58 31.19 20.47
CA GLY A 115 18.54 29.81 19.95
C GLY A 115 18.39 28.77 21.06
N LYS A 116 17.51 29.08 22.01
CA LYS A 116 17.18 28.23 23.15
C LYS A 116 16.30 27.08 22.71
N ILE A 117 16.45 25.93 23.35
CA ILE A 117 15.62 24.74 23.17
C ILE A 117 14.92 24.45 24.49
N ILE A 118 13.62 24.23 24.42
CA ILE A 118 12.79 23.78 25.53
C ILE A 118 11.98 22.57 25.09
N TRP A 119 11.52 21.78 26.05
CA TRP A 119 10.35 20.93 25.83
C TRP A 119 9.16 21.41 26.63
N LEU A 120 7.98 21.25 26.05
CA LEU A 120 6.69 21.64 26.62
C LEU A 120 5.94 20.34 26.95
N GLN A 121 5.65 20.17 28.24
CA GLN A 121 4.97 19.00 28.76
C GLN A 121 3.49 19.00 28.36
N ASN A 122 3.06 17.96 27.66
CA ASN A 122 1.68 17.80 27.22
C ASN A 122 0.77 17.41 28.41
N PRO A 123 -0.27 18.19 28.74
CA PRO A 123 -1.22 17.89 29.82
C PRO A 123 -2.25 16.80 29.43
N GLY A 124 -2.16 16.25 28.21
CA GLY A 124 -3.07 15.26 27.66
C GLY A 124 -4.49 15.82 27.50
N GLN A 125 -5.47 15.09 28.03
CA GLN A 125 -6.90 15.44 27.91
C GLN A 125 -7.29 16.77 28.55
N LYS A 126 -6.42 17.32 29.40
CA LYS A 126 -6.66 18.58 30.11
C LYS A 126 -6.14 19.80 29.37
N LEU A 127 -5.97 19.69 28.05
CA LEU A 127 -5.39 20.73 27.19
C LEU A 127 -6.06 22.11 27.31
N GLU A 128 -7.37 22.16 27.58
CA GLU A 128 -8.09 23.43 27.75
C GLU A 128 -8.04 23.98 29.19
N GLN A 129 -7.64 23.15 30.16
CA GLN A 129 -7.69 23.48 31.60
C GLN A 129 -6.31 23.72 32.21
N GLU A 130 -5.26 23.12 31.65
CA GLU A 130 -3.89 23.18 32.17
C GLU A 130 -2.93 23.78 31.14
N GLN A 131 -2.03 24.65 31.60
CA GLN A 131 -0.95 25.17 30.75
C GLN A 131 0.16 24.15 30.59
N TRP A 132 0.80 24.14 29.42
CA TRP A 132 1.95 23.29 29.16
C TRP A 132 3.15 23.78 29.96
N ILE A 133 3.76 22.87 30.72
CA ILE A 133 4.92 23.20 31.56
C ILE A 133 6.17 23.20 30.68
N SER A 134 6.93 24.29 30.72
CA SER A 134 8.16 24.44 29.97
C SER A 134 9.38 23.98 30.77
N HIS A 135 10.23 23.18 30.14
CA HIS A 135 11.50 22.69 30.69
C HIS A 135 12.65 23.00 29.74
N TYR A 136 13.75 23.54 30.26
CA TYR A 136 14.90 23.94 29.44
C TYR A 136 15.79 22.74 29.07
N ILE A 137 16.20 22.70 27.80
CA ILE A 137 17.09 21.66 27.26
C ILE A 137 18.50 22.20 27.08
N GLY A 138 18.66 23.35 26.42
CA GLY A 138 19.97 23.90 26.07
C GLY A 138 19.85 25.03 25.06
N ARG A 139 20.97 25.44 24.46
CA ARG A 139 20.97 26.46 23.40
C ARG A 139 22.16 26.36 22.45
N SER A 140 22.01 26.92 21.28
CA SER A 140 23.10 27.40 20.43
C SER A 140 22.61 28.59 19.61
N THR A 141 23.45 29.59 19.36
CA THR A 141 23.10 30.77 18.57
C THR A 141 22.43 30.36 17.25
N ALA A 142 21.34 31.04 16.87
CA ALA A 142 20.61 30.79 15.63
C ALA A 142 20.18 29.32 15.40
N MET A 143 19.84 28.59 16.47
CA MET A 143 19.20 27.27 16.39
C MET A 143 17.98 27.32 15.45
N HIS A 144 18.02 26.53 14.37
CA HIS A 144 17.13 26.70 13.23
C HIS A 144 16.36 25.42 12.86
N ARG A 145 16.95 24.25 13.10
CA ARG A 145 16.31 22.94 12.98
C ARG A 145 16.72 22.06 14.16
N LEU A 146 15.89 21.06 14.46
CA LEU A 146 16.22 20.02 15.41
C LEU A 146 15.50 18.72 15.03
N LYS A 147 16.07 17.57 15.42
CA LYS A 147 15.44 16.26 15.28
C LYS A 147 15.62 15.42 16.54
N VAL A 148 14.53 14.82 17.01
CA VAL A 148 14.54 13.89 18.15
C VAL A 148 14.59 12.44 17.68
N GLY A 149 15.37 11.61 18.38
CA GLY A 149 15.54 10.21 18.01
C GLY A 149 16.53 9.47 18.91
N HIS A 150 17.06 8.39 18.36
CA HIS A 150 18.04 7.51 18.98
C HIS A 150 19.26 7.41 18.06
N PHE A 151 20.23 8.31 18.21
CA PHE A 151 21.31 8.47 17.24
C PHE A 151 22.60 7.75 17.66
N THR A 152 22.87 7.61 18.95
CA THR A 152 24.04 6.88 19.48
C THR A 152 23.66 5.67 20.32
N GLN A 153 22.40 5.60 20.78
CA GLN A 153 21.87 4.52 21.62
C GLN A 153 20.32 4.52 21.64
N ASN A 154 19.72 3.39 22.07
CA ASN A 154 18.27 3.14 22.02
C ASN A 154 17.54 3.15 23.38
N LYS A 155 18.20 3.62 24.45
CA LYS A 155 17.67 3.63 25.82
C LYS A 155 17.08 4.96 26.25
N ARG A 156 17.61 6.07 25.75
CA ARG A 156 17.21 7.44 26.08
C ARG A 156 17.03 8.23 24.81
N LEU A 157 16.14 9.22 24.84
CA LEU A 157 15.98 10.15 23.72
C LEU A 157 17.21 11.04 23.57
N GLU A 158 17.48 11.40 22.33
CA GLU A 158 18.52 12.33 21.93
C GLU A 158 17.93 13.36 20.97
N ILE A 159 18.49 14.57 20.98
CA ILE A 159 18.08 15.67 20.11
C ILE A 159 19.33 16.16 19.39
N ILE A 160 19.32 16.09 18.06
CA ILE A 160 20.32 16.78 17.25
C ILE A 160 19.83 18.20 17.00
N GLY A 161 20.59 19.19 17.44
CA GLY A 161 20.36 20.62 17.20
C GLY A 161 21.20 21.13 16.03
N LEU A 162 20.56 21.89 15.13
CA LEU A 162 21.13 22.36 13.87
C LEU A 162 20.92 23.89 13.72
N PRO A 163 21.90 24.70 14.10
CA PRO A 163 21.95 26.12 13.78
C PRO A 163 22.12 26.38 12.28
N ILE A 164 21.54 27.46 11.78
CA ILE A 164 21.77 27.88 10.38
C ILE A 164 23.02 28.74 10.23
N VAL A 165 23.36 29.52 11.25
CA VAL A 165 24.59 30.33 11.33
C VAL A 165 25.18 30.21 12.74
N ASN A 166 26.46 30.51 12.90
CA ASN A 166 27.12 30.44 14.21
C ASN A 166 27.05 31.75 14.99
N GLU A 167 27.01 32.88 14.28
CA GLU A 167 26.98 34.23 14.85
C GLU A 167 26.30 35.21 13.88
N PRO A 168 25.76 36.33 14.38
CA PRO A 168 25.12 37.33 13.51
C PRO A 168 26.13 37.92 12.52
N TYR A 169 25.63 38.32 11.34
CA TYR A 169 26.40 38.91 10.24
C TYR A 169 27.51 38.03 9.64
N ASN A 170 27.57 36.73 9.95
CA ASN A 170 28.58 35.82 9.40
C ASN A 170 27.95 34.57 8.75
N LEU A 171 27.76 34.64 7.42
CA LEU A 171 27.24 33.52 6.61
C LEU A 171 28.33 32.56 6.13
N LEU A 172 29.60 32.80 6.48
CA LEU A 172 30.75 32.02 6.00
C LEU A 172 31.37 31.13 7.07
N ALA A 173 31.07 31.33 8.34
CA ALA A 173 31.55 30.47 9.41
C ALA A 173 30.82 29.12 9.41
N PRO A 174 31.54 28.02 9.69
CA PRO A 174 30.91 26.73 9.89
C PRO A 174 30.02 26.76 11.13
N VAL A 175 29.00 25.92 11.15
CA VAL A 175 28.01 25.84 12.22
C VAL A 175 28.19 24.58 13.05
N PRO A 176 27.96 24.63 14.37
CA PRO A 176 28.06 23.45 15.22
C PRO A 176 26.84 22.55 15.07
N VAL A 177 27.05 21.25 14.89
CA VAL A 177 26.01 20.23 15.07
C VAL A 177 26.08 19.73 16.51
N LEU A 178 24.98 19.83 17.25
CA LEU A 178 24.92 19.53 18.68
C LEU A 178 24.09 18.28 18.95
N LEU A 179 24.49 17.46 19.92
CA LEU A 179 23.74 16.33 20.44
C LEU A 179 23.38 16.59 21.90
N PHE A 180 22.09 16.74 22.19
CA PHE A 180 21.55 16.80 23.55
C PHE A 180 20.99 15.44 23.92
N GLN A 181 21.36 14.93 25.09
CA GLN A 181 20.91 13.62 25.55
C GLN A 181 19.96 13.76 26.73
N GLN A 182 18.85 13.02 26.71
CA GLN A 182 17.87 13.03 27.79
C GLN A 182 18.54 12.65 29.13
N PRO A 183 18.38 13.46 30.19
CA PRO A 183 18.86 13.12 31.53
C PRO A 183 17.97 12.07 32.19
N ASN A 184 18.44 11.47 33.28
CA ASN A 184 17.62 10.51 34.03
C ASN A 184 16.42 11.17 34.73
N ASP A 185 16.51 12.44 35.09
CA ASP A 185 15.43 13.23 35.69
C ASP A 185 15.10 14.42 34.79
N VAL A 186 14.20 14.20 33.83
CA VAL A 186 13.80 15.22 32.83
C VAL A 186 13.03 16.39 33.43
N LEU A 187 12.42 16.22 34.61
CA LEU A 187 11.55 17.25 35.21
C LEU A 187 12.35 18.27 36.01
N ASN A 188 13.42 17.85 36.71
CA ASN A 188 14.20 18.72 37.60
C ASN A 188 15.59 19.10 37.06
N THR A 189 16.00 18.54 35.93
CA THR A 189 17.29 18.88 35.31
C THR A 189 17.29 20.32 34.81
N LYS A 190 18.37 21.06 35.10
CA LYS A 190 18.53 22.46 34.65
C LYS A 190 18.80 22.59 33.16
N GLU A 191 19.62 21.70 32.61
CA GLU A 191 20.04 21.66 31.20
C GLU A 191 20.43 20.23 30.85
N TRP A 192 20.12 19.78 29.63
CA TRP A 192 20.47 18.44 29.17
C TRP A 192 21.98 18.36 28.87
N PRO A 193 22.63 17.22 29.15
CA PRO A 193 23.99 16.96 28.66
C PRO A 193 24.08 17.20 27.15
N CYS A 194 25.07 18.01 26.75
CA CYS A 194 25.27 18.42 25.36
C CYS A 194 26.71 18.12 24.90
N GLU A 195 26.83 17.61 23.68
CA GLU A 195 28.10 17.42 22.97
C GLU A 195 28.04 18.14 21.61
N ILE A 196 29.15 18.69 21.14
CA ILE A 196 29.28 19.19 19.76
C ILE A 196 29.89 18.07 18.92
N ILE A 197 29.12 17.52 17.98
CA ILE A 197 29.50 16.35 17.19
C ILE A 197 30.21 16.73 15.88
N ASP A 198 29.94 17.92 15.36
CA ASP A 198 30.71 18.57 14.29
C ASP A 198 30.69 20.09 14.52
N LYS A 199 31.73 20.80 14.05
CA LYS A 199 31.79 22.27 14.06
C LYS A 199 32.61 22.86 12.91
N GLU A 200 33.05 22.03 11.97
CA GLU A 200 34.01 22.41 10.94
C GLU A 200 33.47 22.17 9.53
N PHE A 201 32.54 21.24 9.35
CA PHE A 201 32.13 20.81 8.02
C PHE A 201 30.97 21.62 7.46
N PHE A 202 29.90 21.80 8.24
CA PHE A 202 28.64 22.33 7.71
C PHE A 202 28.56 23.86 7.70
N HIS A 203 27.92 24.43 6.68
CA HIS A 203 27.51 25.84 6.61
C HIS A 203 26.05 25.95 6.18
N LEU A 204 25.30 26.92 6.73
CA LEU A 204 23.91 27.21 6.32
C LEU A 204 23.01 25.96 6.32
N ILE A 205 22.99 25.22 7.44
CA ILE A 205 22.07 24.08 7.58
C ILE A 205 20.63 24.60 7.63
N HIS A 206 19.85 24.29 6.60
CA HIS A 206 18.48 24.78 6.49
C HIS A 206 17.45 23.69 6.80
N ASP A 207 17.75 22.42 6.52
CA ASP A 207 16.85 21.31 6.82
C ASP A 207 17.58 20.00 7.07
N ALA A 208 16.91 19.08 7.75
CA ALA A 208 17.37 17.71 7.92
C ALA A 208 16.20 16.76 8.05
N LYS A 209 16.33 15.59 7.43
CA LYS A 209 15.36 14.49 7.55
C LYS A 209 15.99 13.35 8.34
N LYS A 210 15.24 12.88 9.34
CA LYS A 210 15.56 11.64 10.05
C LYS A 210 15.17 10.45 9.16
N ILE A 211 16.13 9.57 8.92
CA ILE A 211 15.95 8.29 8.25
C ILE A 211 16.36 7.18 9.20
N ASN A 212 16.02 5.94 8.83
CA ASN A 212 16.43 4.75 9.56
C ASN A 212 16.95 3.72 8.56
N THR A 213 18.24 3.43 8.63
CA THR A 213 18.90 2.41 7.79
C THR A 213 19.47 1.26 8.62
N GLY A 214 19.09 1.14 9.90
CA GLY A 214 19.75 0.25 10.86
C GLY A 214 19.14 0.29 12.26
N ALA A 215 19.96 0.06 13.28
CA ALA A 215 19.49 0.03 14.67
C ALA A 215 19.36 1.43 15.30
N LEU A 216 20.09 2.41 14.76
CA LEU A 216 20.12 3.80 15.20
C LEU A 216 19.51 4.69 14.11
N ASP A 217 18.88 5.78 14.56
CA ASP A 217 18.42 6.86 13.70
C ASP A 217 19.63 7.59 13.09
N ASN A 218 19.44 8.11 11.89
CA ASN A 218 20.45 8.88 11.16
C ASN A 218 19.80 10.04 10.41
N LEU A 219 20.60 11.01 9.97
CA LEU A 219 20.11 12.23 9.34
C LEU A 219 20.67 12.38 7.93
N ILE A 220 19.82 12.79 7.00
CA ILE A 220 20.25 13.48 5.78
C ILE A 220 20.08 14.98 6.01
N ILE A 221 21.14 15.74 5.73
CA ILE A 221 21.25 17.17 6.04
C ILE A 221 21.38 17.94 4.74
N ALA A 222 20.53 18.95 4.56
CA ALA A 222 20.61 19.93 3.48
C ALA A 222 21.33 21.19 3.99
N SER A 223 22.47 21.48 3.38
CA SER A 223 23.32 22.62 3.72
C SER A 223 23.96 23.20 2.47
N ARG A 224 24.83 24.20 2.66
CA ARG A 224 25.65 24.77 1.58
C ARG A 224 26.56 23.74 0.89
N GLU A 225 26.94 22.67 1.60
CA GLU A 225 27.72 21.54 1.07
C GLU A 225 26.86 20.59 0.22
N GLY A 226 25.57 20.89 0.02
CA GLY A 226 24.61 20.04 -0.67
C GLY A 226 23.91 19.10 0.31
N ILE A 227 23.85 17.81 -0.04
CA ILE A 227 23.21 16.76 0.75
C ILE A 227 24.28 15.85 1.34
N ASN A 228 24.23 15.65 2.66
CA ASN A 228 25.16 14.79 3.37
C ASN A 228 24.41 13.88 4.35
N TRP A 229 24.88 12.64 4.49
CA TRP A 229 24.38 11.64 5.42
C TRP A 229 25.24 11.63 6.69
N LEU A 230 24.64 12.02 7.80
CA LEU A 230 25.24 12.01 9.14
C LEU A 230 24.71 10.79 9.91
N TYR A 231 25.63 9.94 10.38
CA TYR A 231 25.29 8.78 11.21
C TYR A 231 26.38 8.46 12.23
N PHE A 232 25.99 7.75 13.29
CA PHE A 232 26.94 7.21 14.26
C PHE A 232 27.36 5.80 13.83
N ASP A 233 28.64 5.61 13.55
CA ASP A 233 29.20 4.31 13.21
C ASP A 233 29.40 3.48 14.48
N GLU A 234 28.49 2.53 14.74
CA GLU A 234 28.54 1.66 15.92
C GLU A 234 29.81 0.81 15.99
N LYS A 235 30.42 0.47 14.85
CA LYS A 235 31.63 -0.35 14.83
C LYS A 235 32.84 0.45 15.29
N PHE A 236 32.96 1.69 14.84
CA PHE A 236 34.09 2.57 15.17
C PHE A 236 33.82 3.54 16.32
N HIS A 237 32.58 3.58 16.84
CA HIS A 237 32.12 4.48 17.89
C HIS A 237 32.44 5.95 17.58
N LYS A 238 32.11 6.39 16.35
CA LYS A 238 32.37 7.75 15.88
C LYS A 238 31.27 8.25 14.94
N TRP A 239 31.07 9.55 14.92
CA TRP A 239 30.26 10.20 13.89
C TRP A 239 30.95 10.14 12.52
N THR A 240 30.15 9.88 11.49
CA THR A 240 30.59 9.85 10.10
C THR A 240 29.65 10.71 9.26
N ILE A 241 30.25 11.47 8.34
CA ILE A 241 29.55 12.27 7.34
C ILE A 241 29.89 11.68 5.97
N GLU A 242 28.89 11.19 5.26
CA GLU A 242 29.02 10.72 3.87
C GLU A 242 28.36 11.70 2.91
N HIS A 243 29.10 12.11 1.88
CA HIS A 243 28.59 13.04 0.88
C HIS A 243 27.67 12.33 -0.11
N ILE A 244 26.49 12.90 -0.37
CA ILE A 244 25.51 12.38 -1.34
C ILE A 244 25.56 13.18 -2.64
N GLY A 245 25.59 14.50 -2.55
CA GLY A 245 25.61 15.35 -3.73
C GLY A 245 25.79 16.82 -3.42
N GLU A 246 26.38 17.55 -4.37
CA GLU A 246 26.83 18.94 -4.17
C GLU A 246 25.72 19.98 -4.20
N GLY A 247 24.51 19.66 -4.67
CA GLY A 247 23.44 20.64 -4.81
C GLY A 247 23.58 21.57 -6.03
N GLU A 248 22.90 22.71 -5.98
CA GLU A 248 23.02 23.76 -7.01
C GLU A 248 24.35 24.51 -6.88
N GLN A 249 25.06 24.70 -7.98
CA GLN A 249 26.40 25.31 -8.02
C GLN A 249 26.54 26.42 -9.06
N GLU A 250 25.66 26.49 -10.06
CA GLU A 250 25.78 27.38 -11.21
C GLU A 250 25.40 28.83 -10.86
N GLU A 251 24.49 29.04 -9.91
CA GLU A 251 24.07 30.38 -9.48
C GLU A 251 25.06 31.07 -8.51
N LYS A 252 26.10 30.35 -8.06
CA LYS A 252 27.13 30.85 -7.12
C LYS A 252 27.75 32.22 -7.46
N PRO A 253 27.99 32.61 -8.73
CA PRO A 253 28.51 33.93 -9.06
C PRO A 253 27.50 35.08 -8.85
N GLN A 254 26.21 34.76 -8.74
CA GLN A 254 25.09 35.70 -8.72
C GLN A 254 24.38 35.72 -7.36
N THR A 255 24.27 34.57 -6.70
CA THR A 255 23.63 34.38 -5.40
C THR A 255 24.65 33.84 -4.40
N THR A 256 24.74 34.41 -3.19
CA THR A 256 25.64 33.88 -2.14
C THR A 256 25.25 32.49 -1.63
N TYR A 257 24.14 31.94 -2.11
CA TYR A 257 23.62 30.62 -1.81
C TYR A 257 23.94 29.62 -2.92
N TYR A 258 24.33 28.42 -2.51
CA TYR A 258 24.59 27.23 -3.32
C TYR A 258 24.39 26.00 -2.41
N GLY A 259 24.42 24.79 -2.96
CA GLY A 259 24.11 23.57 -2.21
C GLY A 259 22.61 23.24 -2.20
N SER A 260 22.09 22.80 -1.05
CA SER A 260 20.71 22.36 -0.89
C SER A 260 20.05 23.04 0.31
N GLY A 261 18.80 23.44 0.16
CA GLY A 261 18.01 24.10 1.21
C GLY A 261 17.03 23.17 1.93
N CYS A 262 16.53 22.12 1.29
CA CYS A 262 15.57 21.20 1.92
C CYS A 262 15.80 19.77 1.43
N VAL A 263 15.43 18.78 2.22
CA VAL A 263 15.63 17.37 1.87
C VAL A 263 14.55 16.49 2.50
N ASP A 264 14.10 15.49 1.76
CA ASP A 264 13.37 14.33 2.31
C ASP A 264 13.86 13.03 1.63
N ALA A 265 13.31 11.89 2.01
CA ALA A 265 13.65 10.55 1.54
C ALA A 265 12.39 9.87 0.99
N GLY A 266 12.39 9.52 -0.30
CA GLY A 266 11.28 8.84 -0.96
C GLY A 266 11.46 7.33 -1.03
N LYS A 267 10.45 6.59 -0.58
CA LYS A 267 10.34 5.14 -0.73
C LYS A 267 9.81 4.76 -2.11
N VAL A 268 10.33 3.68 -2.69
CA VAL A 268 9.72 3.00 -3.85
C VAL A 268 9.78 1.50 -3.62
N GLY A 269 8.64 0.82 -3.68
CA GLY A 269 8.48 -0.59 -3.35
C GLY A 269 9.01 -0.93 -1.96
N ASN A 270 10.11 -1.70 -1.92
CA ASN A 270 10.76 -2.12 -0.66
C ASN A 270 11.99 -1.27 -0.28
N ASP A 271 12.42 -0.35 -1.15
CA ASP A 271 13.55 0.54 -0.85
C ASP A 271 13.00 1.81 -0.20
N SER A 272 13.13 1.92 1.13
CA SER A 272 12.71 3.09 1.93
C SER A 272 13.50 4.36 1.65
N PHE A 273 14.56 4.27 0.85
CA PHE A 273 15.45 5.37 0.52
C PHE A 273 15.81 5.32 -0.96
N ALA A 274 14.83 5.14 -1.85
CA ALA A 274 15.02 4.93 -3.28
C ALA A 274 15.49 6.20 -4.02
N TYR A 275 14.96 7.35 -3.60
CA TYR A 275 15.32 8.66 -4.14
C TYR A 275 15.27 9.75 -3.05
N ILE A 276 15.91 10.89 -3.32
CA ILE A 276 16.02 12.02 -2.38
C ILE A 276 15.58 13.29 -3.13
N PRO A 277 14.35 13.78 -2.93
CA PRO A 277 13.95 15.08 -3.45
C PRO A 277 14.53 16.22 -2.60
N THR A 278 14.83 17.33 -3.26
CA THR A 278 15.44 18.50 -2.63
C THR A 278 14.99 19.81 -3.30
N VAL A 279 15.00 20.88 -2.50
CA VAL A 279 15.00 22.26 -2.98
C VAL A 279 16.42 22.78 -2.89
N GLU A 280 16.90 23.42 -3.95
CA GLU A 280 18.26 23.92 -4.05
C GLU A 280 18.27 25.39 -4.52
N PRO A 281 19.13 26.25 -3.94
CA PRO A 281 19.82 26.14 -2.64
C PRO A 281 18.91 26.64 -1.48
N PHE A 282 19.46 27.30 -0.45
CA PHE A 282 18.69 27.97 0.61
C PHE A 282 17.62 28.90 0.01
N HIS A 283 16.37 28.71 0.43
CA HIS A 283 15.20 29.40 -0.14
C HIS A 283 15.20 29.40 -1.68
N GLY A 284 15.66 28.33 -2.33
CA GLY A 284 15.94 28.33 -3.77
C GLY A 284 14.72 28.31 -4.68
N ASN A 285 14.99 28.16 -5.97
CA ASN A 285 14.01 28.00 -7.05
C ASN A 285 14.14 26.64 -7.76
N VAL A 286 15.19 25.86 -7.51
CA VAL A 286 15.42 24.58 -8.18
C VAL A 286 14.82 23.44 -7.36
N VAL A 287 14.04 22.59 -8.02
CA VAL A 287 13.61 21.29 -7.48
C VAL A 287 14.38 20.21 -8.21
N ALA A 288 15.10 19.40 -7.45
CA ALA A 288 15.91 18.30 -7.97
C ALA A 288 15.65 17.01 -7.18
N VAL A 289 16.05 15.89 -7.77
CA VAL A 289 16.04 14.57 -7.13
C VAL A 289 17.40 13.90 -7.30
N TYR A 290 17.85 13.20 -6.26
CA TYR A 290 18.99 12.29 -6.34
C TYR A 290 18.49 10.86 -6.35
N ILE A 291 18.98 10.07 -7.29
CA ILE A 291 18.56 8.67 -7.48
C ILE A 291 19.77 7.77 -7.42
N LYS A 292 19.64 6.61 -6.77
CA LYS A 292 20.70 5.60 -6.70
C LYS A 292 21.02 5.08 -8.11
N SER A 293 22.28 5.13 -8.51
CA SER A 293 22.76 4.45 -9.70
C SER A 293 22.84 2.95 -9.43
N THR A 294 22.16 2.16 -10.26
CA THR A 294 22.20 0.69 -10.21
C THR A 294 23.40 0.09 -10.95
N ASP A 295 24.25 0.93 -11.56
CA ASP A 295 25.22 0.50 -12.57
C ASP A 295 26.52 -0.12 -12.04
N ASN A 296 26.73 -0.24 -10.72
CA ASN A 296 28.01 -0.72 -10.19
C ASN A 296 27.90 -1.88 -9.19
N TYR A 297 28.44 -3.03 -9.58
CA TYR A 297 28.74 -4.22 -8.77
C TYR A 297 29.82 -4.00 -7.68
N LEU A 298 30.14 -2.75 -7.33
CA LEU A 298 31.22 -2.37 -6.42
C LEU A 298 30.68 -1.51 -5.26
N LYS A 299 30.23 -2.16 -4.18
CA LYS A 299 30.14 -1.74 -2.74
C LYS A 299 29.84 -0.27 -2.31
N GLN A 300 29.65 0.70 -3.19
CA GLN A 300 29.35 2.10 -2.87
C GLN A 300 28.21 2.56 -3.77
N ILE A 301 27.09 2.95 -3.15
CA ILE A 301 25.94 3.53 -3.83
C ILE A 301 26.36 4.90 -4.36
N GLN A 302 26.22 5.13 -5.66
CA GLN A 302 26.41 6.46 -6.25
C GLN A 302 25.06 7.12 -6.45
N TRP A 303 24.96 8.40 -6.13
CA TRP A 303 23.75 9.19 -6.33
C TRP A 303 23.90 10.09 -7.55
N LYS A 304 22.87 10.11 -8.41
CA LYS A 304 22.83 10.97 -9.59
C LYS A 304 21.75 12.03 -9.43
N ARG A 305 22.13 13.30 -9.57
CA ARG A 305 21.24 14.46 -9.54
C ARG A 305 20.49 14.61 -10.85
N TYR A 306 19.19 14.84 -10.76
CA TYR A 306 18.31 15.24 -11.86
C TYR A 306 17.55 16.50 -11.45
N VAL A 307 17.71 17.59 -12.23
CA VAL A 307 16.89 18.79 -12.07
C VAL A 307 15.53 18.52 -12.70
N LEU A 308 14.47 18.71 -11.92
CA LEU A 308 13.09 18.52 -12.39
C LEU A 308 12.50 19.85 -12.85
N ASP A 309 12.69 20.92 -12.07
CA ASP A 309 12.09 22.22 -12.34
C ASP A 309 12.91 23.38 -11.78
N VAL A 310 12.71 24.56 -12.39
CA VAL A 310 13.24 25.85 -11.92
C VAL A 310 12.10 26.86 -11.86
N TYR A 311 11.76 27.32 -10.66
CA TYR A 311 10.61 28.17 -10.36
C TYR A 311 10.96 29.66 -10.35
N GLY A 312 11.04 30.25 -11.54
CA GLY A 312 11.37 31.67 -11.72
C GLY A 312 12.85 31.95 -11.44
N CYS A 313 13.23 33.23 -11.51
CA CYS A 313 14.58 33.66 -11.15
C CYS A 313 14.65 34.00 -9.64
N PRO A 314 15.82 33.84 -9.00
CA PRO A 314 16.04 34.37 -7.66
C PRO A 314 15.79 35.89 -7.62
N ASN A 315 15.33 36.38 -6.47
CA ASN A 315 15.17 37.80 -6.20
C ASN A 315 16.53 38.49 -5.95
N GLU A 316 16.51 39.78 -5.63
CA GLU A 316 17.71 40.57 -5.36
C GLU A 316 18.53 40.11 -4.14
N HIS A 317 17.94 39.29 -3.27
CA HIS A 317 18.61 38.64 -2.14
C HIS A 317 19.12 37.24 -2.49
N GLY A 318 18.95 36.78 -3.73
CA GLY A 318 19.35 35.46 -4.19
C GLY A 318 18.41 34.34 -3.75
N GLU A 319 17.17 34.67 -3.37
CA GLU A 319 16.16 33.71 -2.94
C GLU A 319 15.08 33.48 -4.00
N GLY A 320 14.65 32.25 -4.15
CA GLY A 320 13.46 31.83 -4.87
C GLY A 320 12.25 31.53 -3.97
N PRO A 321 11.21 30.89 -4.55
CA PRO A 321 9.95 30.64 -3.89
C PRO A 321 9.90 29.37 -3.06
N ALA A 322 10.88 28.46 -3.12
CA ALA A 322 10.77 27.13 -2.52
C ALA A 322 11.32 27.07 -1.09
N HIS A 323 10.63 26.37 -0.19
CA HIS A 323 11.01 26.32 1.23
C HIS A 323 11.03 24.91 1.85
N HIS A 324 10.10 24.03 1.47
CA HIS A 324 9.95 22.72 2.12
C HIS A 324 9.54 21.62 1.14
N ILE A 325 9.99 20.39 1.39
CA ILE A 325 9.60 19.18 0.69
C ILE A 325 9.17 18.13 1.71
N VAL A 326 8.19 17.31 1.34
CA VAL A 326 7.82 16.12 2.10
C VAL A 326 7.52 14.96 1.16
N CYS A 327 8.02 13.77 1.49
CA CYS A 327 7.69 12.52 0.83
C CYS A 327 6.56 11.79 1.55
N ALA A 328 5.59 11.30 0.79
CA ALA A 328 4.56 10.39 1.29
C ALA A 328 3.81 9.68 0.15
N ASP A 329 3.29 8.49 0.43
CA ASP A 329 2.41 7.70 -0.44
C ASP A 329 0.97 8.26 -0.42
N PHE A 330 0.72 9.32 -1.19
CA PHE A 330 -0.60 9.96 -1.24
C PHE A 330 -1.57 9.17 -2.11
N ASP A 331 -1.11 8.48 -3.15
CA ASP A 331 -1.98 7.72 -4.05
C ASP A 331 -2.18 6.23 -3.66
N LYS A 332 -1.49 5.79 -2.59
CA LYS A 332 -1.59 4.49 -1.93
C LYS A 332 -1.16 3.31 -2.82
N ASP A 333 -0.21 3.51 -3.74
CA ASP A 333 0.39 2.42 -4.50
C ASP A 333 1.68 1.85 -3.91
N GLY A 334 2.11 2.36 -2.75
CA GLY A 334 3.27 1.88 -2.03
C GLY A 334 4.57 2.61 -2.34
N ASP A 335 4.55 3.50 -3.35
CA ASP A 335 5.63 4.40 -3.70
C ASP A 335 5.33 5.80 -3.14
N ASP A 336 6.32 6.44 -2.53
CA ASP A 336 6.16 7.82 -2.09
C ASP A 336 6.18 8.76 -3.29
N GLU A 337 5.22 9.67 -3.33
CA GLU A 337 5.34 10.95 -4.02
C GLU A 337 6.08 11.94 -3.15
N PHE A 338 6.31 13.12 -3.71
CA PHE A 338 6.68 14.26 -2.88
C PHE A 338 5.90 15.52 -3.23
N LEU A 339 5.70 16.34 -2.19
CA LEU A 339 5.15 17.68 -2.31
C LEU A 339 6.25 18.71 -2.15
N VAL A 340 6.14 19.82 -2.88
CA VAL A 340 7.01 21.00 -2.74
C VAL A 340 6.18 22.20 -2.31
N ALA A 341 6.56 22.81 -1.19
CA ALA A 341 5.96 24.02 -0.64
C ALA A 341 6.65 25.27 -1.22
N LEU A 342 5.89 26.07 -1.97
CA LEU A 342 6.36 27.32 -2.56
C LEU A 342 5.71 28.51 -1.83
N ARG A 343 6.52 29.26 -1.08
CA ARG A 343 6.11 30.43 -0.28
C ARG A 343 5.54 31.56 -1.15
N GLY A 344 6.07 31.75 -2.35
CA GLY A 344 5.67 32.81 -3.28
C GLY A 344 6.86 33.65 -3.77
N PRO A 345 6.61 34.65 -4.64
CA PRO A 345 5.30 35.16 -5.05
C PRO A 345 4.58 34.33 -6.13
N SER A 346 3.33 34.70 -6.42
CA SER A 346 2.60 34.24 -7.61
C SER A 346 3.38 34.60 -8.90
N PRO A 347 3.44 33.74 -9.94
CA PRO A 347 2.63 32.53 -10.16
C PRO A 347 3.16 31.24 -9.51
N ASN A 348 4.38 31.26 -8.96
CA ASN A 348 5.05 30.07 -8.44
C ASN A 348 4.54 29.66 -7.06
N GLN A 349 3.91 30.57 -6.31
CA GLN A 349 3.29 30.26 -5.01
C GLN A 349 2.34 29.05 -5.08
N GLY A 350 2.39 28.16 -4.08
CA GLY A 350 1.50 27.01 -4.00
C GLY A 350 2.12 25.75 -3.41
N VAL A 351 1.46 24.63 -3.65
CA VAL A 351 2.00 23.28 -3.44
C VAL A 351 2.00 22.53 -4.76
N TYR A 352 3.13 21.94 -5.10
CA TYR A 352 3.29 21.07 -6.27
C TYR A 352 3.48 19.62 -5.83
N TYR A 353 2.80 18.71 -6.53
CA TYR A 353 2.83 17.27 -6.33
C TYR A 353 3.63 16.62 -7.44
N TYR A 354 4.53 15.70 -7.08
CA TYR A 354 5.39 14.97 -8.00
C TYR A 354 5.27 13.47 -7.80
N LYS A 355 4.93 12.73 -8.87
CA LYS A 355 4.86 11.26 -8.88
C LYS A 355 6.05 10.68 -9.64
N PRO A 356 6.87 9.77 -9.06
CA PRO A 356 7.85 9.01 -9.83
C PRO A 356 7.17 8.17 -10.91
N ILE A 357 7.60 8.33 -12.16
CA ILE A 357 7.14 7.52 -13.29
C ILE A 357 8.21 6.50 -13.69
N ASP A 358 9.47 6.94 -13.74
CA ASP A 358 10.63 6.10 -13.99
C ASP A 358 11.87 6.70 -13.32
N LEU A 359 12.24 6.15 -12.16
CA LEU A 359 13.41 6.60 -11.42
C LEU A 359 14.72 6.39 -12.20
N SER A 360 14.83 5.37 -13.03
CA SER A 360 16.09 5.11 -13.76
C SER A 360 16.45 6.25 -14.71
N CYS A 361 15.43 6.94 -15.22
CA CYS A 361 15.55 8.10 -16.09
C CYS A 361 15.37 9.45 -15.37
N GLY A 362 15.08 9.45 -14.06
CA GLY A 362 14.72 10.67 -13.33
C GLY A 362 13.41 11.30 -13.79
N LEU A 363 12.45 10.50 -14.26
CA LEU A 363 11.20 10.97 -14.82
C LEU A 363 10.10 11.03 -13.75
N PHE A 364 9.53 12.23 -13.58
CA PHE A 364 8.43 12.50 -12.66
C PHE A 364 7.29 13.22 -13.39
N ALA A 365 6.05 12.89 -13.03
CA ALA A 365 4.88 13.64 -13.42
C ALA A 365 4.55 14.70 -12.35
N LYS A 366 4.00 15.84 -12.75
CA LYS A 366 3.83 17.02 -11.88
C LYS A 366 2.46 17.66 -11.99
N TRP A 367 1.91 18.08 -10.85
CA TRP A 367 0.66 18.84 -10.76
C TRP A 367 0.75 19.94 -9.71
N LYS A 368 0.08 21.08 -9.95
CA LYS A 368 -0.13 22.10 -8.92
C LYS A 368 -1.40 21.74 -8.14
N VAL A 369 -1.28 21.49 -6.84
CA VAL A 369 -2.39 21.00 -5.99
C VAL A 369 -2.90 22.06 -5.00
N SER A 370 -2.15 23.16 -4.82
CA SER A 370 -2.65 24.39 -4.16
C SER A 370 -1.99 25.63 -4.77
N SER A 371 -2.67 26.78 -4.69
CA SER A 371 -2.14 28.11 -5.05
C SER A 371 -1.91 29.03 -3.84
N ASP A 372 -2.27 28.56 -2.63
CA ASP A 372 -2.01 29.32 -1.41
C ASP A 372 -0.51 29.28 -1.07
N SER A 373 -0.01 30.33 -0.42
CA SER A 373 1.37 30.33 0.10
C SER A 373 1.54 29.16 1.06
N ALA A 374 2.65 28.43 0.93
CA ALA A 374 3.02 27.33 1.80
C ALA A 374 4.47 27.50 2.27
N ALA A 375 4.65 27.73 3.57
CA ALA A 375 5.95 27.70 4.23
C ALA A 375 6.38 26.25 4.47
N ARG A 376 5.52 25.46 5.10
CA ARG A 376 5.79 24.07 5.47
C ARG A 376 4.54 23.24 5.23
N ILE A 377 4.75 21.93 5.09
CA ILE A 377 3.70 20.94 4.85
C ILE A 377 3.75 19.93 5.98
N ALA A 378 2.60 19.69 6.62
CA ALA A 378 2.37 18.60 7.54
C ALA A 378 1.53 17.52 6.83
N VAL A 379 1.85 16.24 7.04
CA VAL A 379 1.17 15.11 6.41
C VAL A 379 0.59 14.20 7.49
N ALA A 380 -0.70 13.88 7.37
CA ALA A 380 -1.40 12.94 8.22
C ALA A 380 -2.72 12.55 7.54
N ASP A 381 -3.39 11.52 8.05
CA ASP A 381 -4.80 11.25 7.76
C ASP A 381 -5.66 12.14 8.67
N PHE A 382 -6.06 13.32 8.19
CA PHE A 382 -6.74 14.33 9.01
C PHE A 382 -8.25 14.08 9.11
N ASP A 383 -8.85 13.24 8.28
CA ASP A 383 -10.28 12.89 8.37
C ASP A 383 -10.57 11.40 8.64
N ASN A 384 -9.51 10.61 8.85
CA ASN A 384 -9.54 9.16 9.11
C ASN A 384 -10.14 8.34 7.97
N ASP A 385 -9.99 8.77 6.72
CA ASP A 385 -10.44 8.02 5.54
C ASP A 385 -9.43 6.95 5.06
N GLY A 386 -8.27 6.87 5.73
CA GLY A 386 -7.19 5.92 5.44
C GLY A 386 -6.29 6.36 4.29
N LEU A 387 -6.39 7.61 3.83
CA LEU A 387 -5.49 8.26 2.89
C LEU A 387 -4.66 9.34 3.60
N LEU A 388 -3.52 9.67 3.02
CA LEU A 388 -2.73 10.80 3.50
C LEU A 388 -3.25 12.10 2.90
N ASP A 389 -3.53 13.04 3.78
CA ASP A 389 -3.83 14.43 3.49
C ASP A 389 -2.58 15.30 3.71
N PHE A 390 -2.67 16.57 3.36
CA PHE A 390 -1.65 17.53 3.76
C PHE A 390 -2.24 18.82 4.32
N ALA A 391 -1.50 19.48 5.20
CA ALA A 391 -1.82 20.78 5.74
C ALA A 391 -0.67 21.76 5.50
N THR A 392 -1.01 23.03 5.29
CA THR A 392 -0.02 24.10 5.05
C THR A 392 -0.29 25.30 5.93
N ILE A 393 0.76 26.01 6.29
CA ILE A 393 0.71 27.38 6.79
C ILE A 393 1.36 28.32 5.78
N SER A 394 0.79 29.50 5.57
CA SER A 394 1.39 30.52 4.70
C SER A 394 2.73 31.02 5.24
N TYR A 395 3.63 31.40 4.32
CA TYR A 395 4.91 32.00 4.69
C TYR A 395 4.75 33.50 4.86
N TYR A 396 4.74 33.95 6.11
CA TYR A 396 4.76 35.36 6.47
C TYR A 396 5.86 35.58 7.49
N VAL A 397 7.02 36.01 6.99
CA VAL A 397 8.22 36.28 7.79
C VAL A 397 8.81 37.62 7.31
N PRO A 398 8.69 38.69 8.13
CA PRO A 398 9.31 39.98 7.84
C PRO A 398 10.80 39.86 7.57
N GLY A 399 11.29 40.62 6.59
CA GLY A 399 12.69 40.55 6.13
C GLY A 399 12.98 39.43 5.12
N TYR A 400 11.99 38.59 4.82
CA TYR A 400 12.06 37.55 3.79
C TYR A 400 10.92 37.70 2.79
N TYR A 401 9.76 37.11 3.08
CA TYR A 401 8.57 37.19 2.23
C TYR A 401 7.33 37.23 3.12
N GLU A 402 6.39 38.10 2.75
CA GLU A 402 5.16 38.36 3.49
C GLU A 402 3.98 38.01 2.58
N ALA A 403 3.50 36.77 2.68
CA ALA A 403 2.35 36.32 1.89
C ALA A 403 1.10 37.18 2.19
N GLU A 404 0.35 37.50 1.15
CA GLU A 404 -0.95 38.15 1.32
C GLU A 404 -1.95 37.19 1.99
N ASN A 405 -2.69 37.70 2.98
CA ASN A 405 -3.70 36.95 3.75
C ASN A 405 -3.19 35.60 4.33
N PRO A 406 -2.20 35.61 5.24
CA PRO A 406 -1.64 34.37 5.78
C PRO A 406 -2.70 33.48 6.42
N SER A 407 -2.65 32.18 6.14
CA SER A 407 -3.67 31.22 6.57
C SER A 407 -3.10 29.84 6.90
N ILE A 408 -3.89 29.04 7.62
CA ILE A 408 -3.68 27.60 7.81
C ILE A 408 -4.79 26.87 7.08
N ASN A 409 -4.41 25.88 6.27
CA ASN A 409 -5.33 25.09 5.45
C ASN A 409 -5.00 23.60 5.55
N ILE A 410 -6.03 22.76 5.56
CA ILE A 410 -5.94 21.32 5.31
C ILE A 410 -6.41 21.07 3.87
N TYR A 411 -5.82 20.10 3.20
CA TYR A 411 -6.17 19.66 1.85
C TYR A 411 -6.39 18.16 1.90
N TYR A 412 -7.66 17.78 1.93
CA TYR A 412 -8.05 16.39 2.06
C TYR A 412 -7.89 15.65 0.75
N ASN A 413 -7.31 14.46 0.77
CA ASN A 413 -7.09 13.64 -0.41
C ASN A 413 -8.40 13.02 -0.88
N ARG A 414 -8.82 13.38 -2.11
CA ARG A 414 -10.09 12.91 -2.70
C ARG A 414 -9.91 12.14 -4.00
N PHE A 415 -8.66 11.80 -4.34
CA PHE A 415 -8.34 11.16 -5.62
C PHE A 415 -7.78 9.75 -5.46
N ALA A 416 -7.04 9.45 -4.40
CA ALA A 416 -6.49 8.11 -4.19
C ALA A 416 -7.62 7.07 -4.01
N ASN A 417 -8.71 7.50 -3.38
CA ASN A 417 -9.95 6.72 -3.33
C ASN A 417 -10.58 6.48 -4.71
N LYS A 418 -10.29 7.25 -5.77
CA LYS A 418 -10.75 6.94 -7.14
C LYS A 418 -9.92 5.86 -7.83
N ARG A 419 -8.65 5.65 -7.44
CA ARG A 419 -7.85 4.46 -7.80
C ARG A 419 -8.43 3.19 -7.14
N VAL A 420 -9.01 3.32 -5.95
CA VAL A 420 -9.54 2.19 -5.16
C VAL A 420 -11.06 1.98 -5.30
N GLN A 421 -11.87 3.00 -5.56
CA GLN A 421 -13.35 2.93 -5.52
C GLN A 421 -14.06 3.17 -6.86
N GLY A 422 -13.39 3.58 -7.94
CA GLY A 422 -14.05 3.86 -9.23
C GLY A 422 -14.02 2.73 -10.27
N GLN A 423 -12.90 2.01 -10.37
CA GLN A 423 -12.81 0.81 -11.21
C GLN A 423 -12.60 -0.39 -10.30
N LYS A 424 -13.63 -1.23 -10.24
CA LYS A 424 -13.50 -2.62 -9.82
C LYS A 424 -12.59 -3.30 -10.85
N GLU A 425 -11.53 -3.96 -10.39
CA GLU A 425 -10.71 -4.81 -11.22
C GLU A 425 -11.52 -5.98 -11.76
N ILE A 426 -12.50 -6.47 -10.98
CA ILE A 426 -13.43 -7.49 -11.40
C ILE A 426 -14.71 -6.82 -11.91
N GLN A 427 -14.91 -6.84 -13.22
CA GLN A 427 -16.16 -6.41 -13.83
C GLN A 427 -17.07 -7.61 -14.05
N VAL A 428 -18.35 -7.47 -13.73
CA VAL A 428 -19.34 -8.53 -13.94
C VAL A 428 -20.46 -8.02 -14.85
N THR A 429 -20.74 -8.80 -15.89
CA THR A 429 -21.84 -8.56 -16.82
C THR A 429 -22.66 -9.83 -16.99
N LYS A 430 -23.85 -9.71 -17.55
CA LYS A 430 -24.67 -10.88 -17.89
C LYS A 430 -24.40 -11.26 -19.33
N GLN A 431 -24.15 -12.55 -19.56
CA GLN A 431 -24.08 -13.14 -20.88
C GLN A 431 -25.09 -14.28 -20.96
N SER A 432 -26.21 -14.04 -21.66
CA SER A 432 -27.36 -14.95 -21.68
C SER A 432 -27.87 -15.26 -20.25
N ASN A 433 -27.81 -16.51 -19.79
CA ASN A 433 -28.21 -16.90 -18.42
C ASN A 433 -26.99 -17.16 -17.51
N LYS A 434 -25.83 -16.58 -17.83
CA LYS A 434 -24.57 -16.74 -17.08
C LYS A 434 -24.03 -15.38 -16.63
N LEU A 435 -23.19 -15.40 -15.59
CA LEU A 435 -22.35 -14.26 -15.26
C LEU A 435 -21.03 -14.35 -16.04
N LEU A 436 -20.62 -13.25 -16.65
CA LEU A 436 -19.33 -13.06 -17.29
C LEU A 436 -18.50 -12.12 -16.41
N PHE A 437 -17.39 -12.63 -15.90
CA PHE A 437 -16.39 -11.90 -15.14
C PHE A 437 -15.23 -11.51 -16.05
N LYS A 438 -14.88 -10.23 -16.06
CA LYS A 438 -13.63 -9.72 -16.63
C LYS A 438 -12.70 -9.38 -15.49
N VAL A 439 -11.55 -10.05 -15.43
CA VAL A 439 -10.55 -9.92 -14.37
C VAL A 439 -9.21 -9.43 -14.93
N PRO A 440 -8.40 -8.65 -14.20
CA PRO A 440 -7.06 -8.32 -14.66
C PRO A 440 -6.20 -9.58 -14.66
N ARG A 441 -5.09 -9.54 -15.40
CA ARG A 441 -4.03 -10.53 -15.21
C ARG A 441 -3.45 -10.34 -13.80
N PRO A 442 -3.21 -11.42 -13.04
CA PRO A 442 -2.80 -11.27 -11.65
C PRO A 442 -1.46 -10.54 -11.47
N ASN A 443 -0.56 -10.60 -12.46
CA ASN A 443 0.71 -9.84 -12.46
C ASN A 443 0.56 -8.34 -12.81
N LYS A 444 -0.61 -7.93 -13.29
CA LYS A 444 -0.98 -6.53 -13.59
C LYS A 444 -2.02 -5.98 -12.62
N ALA A 445 -2.49 -6.79 -11.67
CA ALA A 445 -3.42 -6.34 -10.65
C ALA A 445 -2.74 -5.29 -9.76
N LEU A 446 -3.44 -4.17 -9.55
CA LEU A 446 -2.95 -3.02 -8.80
C LEU A 446 -3.36 -3.11 -7.33
N LYS A 447 -4.46 -3.80 -7.03
CA LYS A 447 -4.97 -3.95 -5.66
C LYS A 447 -5.56 -5.31 -5.38
N TYR A 448 -5.66 -5.64 -4.10
CA TYR A 448 -6.46 -6.77 -3.67
C TYR A 448 -7.95 -6.47 -3.88
N GLU A 449 -8.66 -7.37 -4.56
CA GLU A 449 -10.10 -7.24 -4.77
C GLU A 449 -10.83 -8.54 -4.49
N THR A 450 -12.02 -8.44 -3.88
CA THR A 450 -12.92 -9.56 -3.63
C THR A 450 -14.31 -9.22 -4.16
N LEU A 451 -14.86 -10.11 -5.00
CA LEU A 451 -16.23 -10.02 -5.50
C LEU A 451 -17.01 -11.27 -5.06
N PRO A 452 -17.89 -11.19 -4.04
CA PRO A 452 -18.87 -12.25 -3.79
C PRO A 452 -19.87 -12.30 -4.95
N PHE A 453 -20.28 -13.50 -5.35
CA PHE A 453 -21.18 -13.65 -6.51
C PHE A 453 -22.26 -14.72 -6.34
N THR A 454 -22.02 -15.78 -5.57
CA THR A 454 -23.08 -16.73 -5.24
C THR A 454 -22.85 -17.38 -3.87
N ALA A 455 -23.90 -17.97 -3.30
CA ALA A 455 -23.79 -18.93 -2.21
C ALA A 455 -24.58 -20.19 -2.55
N VAL A 456 -24.02 -21.36 -2.27
CA VAL A 456 -24.62 -22.66 -2.61
C VAL A 456 -24.66 -23.54 -1.36
N GLY A 457 -25.85 -23.92 -0.92
CA GLY A 457 -26.02 -24.75 0.28
C GLY A 457 -25.44 -24.11 1.55
N GLY A 458 -25.47 -22.77 1.63
CA GLY A 458 -24.87 -21.99 2.73
C GLY A 458 -23.34 -21.84 2.67
N ILE A 459 -22.70 -22.21 1.56
CA ILE A 459 -21.28 -21.98 1.31
C ILE A 459 -21.15 -20.77 0.39
N ALA A 460 -20.54 -19.70 0.88
CA ALA A 460 -20.36 -18.46 0.13
C ALA A 460 -19.18 -18.59 -0.84
N LEU A 461 -19.39 -18.16 -2.09
CA LEU A 461 -18.36 -18.14 -3.12
C LEU A 461 -18.04 -16.70 -3.51
N SER A 462 -16.74 -16.44 -3.62
CA SER A 462 -16.20 -15.16 -4.08
C SER A 462 -15.01 -15.36 -5.01
N LEU A 463 -14.86 -14.44 -5.96
CA LEU A 463 -13.69 -14.34 -6.81
C LEU A 463 -12.75 -13.31 -6.20
N GLU A 464 -11.47 -13.65 -6.09
CA GLU A 464 -10.45 -12.76 -5.54
C GLU A 464 -9.28 -12.58 -6.50
N VAL A 465 -8.77 -11.36 -6.55
CA VAL A 465 -7.54 -10.99 -7.25
C VAL A 465 -6.54 -10.50 -6.22
N ILE A 466 -5.34 -11.08 -6.22
CA ILE A 466 -4.25 -10.72 -5.32
C ILE A 466 -3.05 -10.24 -6.17
N PRO A 467 -2.57 -8.99 -5.96
CA PRO A 467 -1.42 -8.46 -6.68
C PRO A 467 -0.12 -9.25 -6.44
N PRO A 468 0.94 -8.97 -7.22
CA PRO A 468 2.28 -9.46 -6.96
C PRO A 468 2.77 -9.14 -5.56
N CYS A 469 3.60 -10.03 -5.01
CA CYS A 469 4.34 -9.82 -3.75
C CYS A 469 3.47 -9.39 -2.56
N SER A 470 2.19 -9.76 -2.57
CA SER A 470 1.21 -9.35 -1.58
C SER A 470 0.90 -10.50 -0.61
N SER A 471 0.29 -10.19 0.53
CA SER A 471 -0.17 -11.20 1.49
C SER A 471 -1.54 -10.85 2.04
N ARG A 472 -2.32 -11.88 2.41
CA ARG A 472 -3.62 -11.70 3.08
C ARG A 472 -3.86 -12.73 4.17
N GLN A 473 -4.65 -12.33 5.15
CA GLN A 473 -5.17 -13.21 6.20
C GLN A 473 -6.23 -14.15 5.64
N VAL A 474 -6.21 -15.39 6.08
CA VAL A 474 -7.14 -16.47 5.74
C VAL A 474 -7.99 -16.74 6.97
N SER A 475 -9.28 -16.46 6.89
CA SER A 475 -10.19 -16.77 7.99
C SER A 475 -10.37 -18.28 8.18
N LYS A 476 -10.88 -18.70 9.34
CA LYS A 476 -11.30 -20.09 9.54
C LYS A 476 -12.35 -20.51 8.48
N ASN A 477 -12.46 -21.81 8.25
CA ASN A 477 -13.43 -22.41 7.32
C ASN A 477 -13.37 -21.80 5.90
N THR A 478 -12.17 -21.44 5.46
CA THR A 478 -11.90 -20.84 4.14
C THR A 478 -11.13 -21.84 3.28
N TYR A 479 -11.68 -22.14 2.10
CA TYR A 479 -11.15 -23.11 1.16
C TYR A 479 -10.88 -22.41 -0.17
N ILE A 480 -9.72 -22.67 -0.76
CA ILE A 480 -9.19 -21.87 -1.87
C ILE A 480 -8.82 -22.75 -3.06
N LYS A 481 -9.47 -22.49 -4.19
CA LYS A 481 -9.10 -22.98 -5.51
C LYS A 481 -8.36 -21.87 -6.26
N VAL A 482 -7.11 -22.12 -6.65
CA VAL A 482 -6.36 -21.20 -7.52
C VAL A 482 -6.90 -21.34 -8.95
N LEU A 483 -7.15 -20.22 -9.62
CA LEU A 483 -7.56 -20.15 -11.03
C LEU A 483 -6.42 -19.66 -11.94
N SER A 484 -5.57 -18.78 -11.42
CA SER A 484 -4.36 -18.31 -12.11
C SER A 484 -3.31 -17.83 -11.09
N GLY A 485 -2.03 -17.83 -11.46
CA GLY A 485 -0.92 -17.44 -10.58
C GLY A 485 -0.55 -18.49 -9.53
N VAL A 486 0.12 -18.05 -8.46
CA VAL A 486 0.68 -18.94 -7.42
C VAL A 486 0.50 -18.34 -6.04
N ILE A 487 -0.03 -19.13 -5.10
CA ILE A 487 -0.06 -18.79 -3.67
C ILE A 487 0.96 -19.62 -2.89
N LYS A 488 1.47 -19.07 -1.79
CA LYS A 488 2.47 -19.68 -0.90
C LYS A 488 2.10 -19.44 0.56
N TRP A 489 2.37 -20.42 1.43
CA TRP A 489 2.20 -20.32 2.88
C TRP A 489 3.16 -21.26 3.62
N THR A 490 3.27 -21.10 4.93
CA THR A 490 4.11 -21.95 5.79
C THR A 490 3.28 -22.66 6.86
N SER A 491 3.66 -23.88 7.20
CA SER A 491 3.08 -24.65 8.31
C SER A 491 4.18 -25.32 9.13
N SER A 492 3.95 -25.53 10.43
CA SER A 492 4.86 -26.30 11.26
C SER A 492 4.70 -27.79 11.01
N ALA A 493 5.79 -28.52 10.85
CA ALA A 493 5.74 -29.97 10.92
C ALA A 493 5.28 -30.39 12.33
N THR A 494 4.32 -31.31 12.43
CA THR A 494 3.66 -31.70 13.70
C THR A 494 4.61 -32.29 14.76
N LYS A 495 5.91 -32.44 14.48
CA LYS A 495 6.93 -32.99 15.40
C LYS A 495 8.33 -32.37 15.30
N SER A 496 8.57 -31.34 14.48
CA SER A 496 9.85 -30.62 14.42
C SER A 496 9.61 -29.12 14.30
N SER A 497 10.50 -28.30 14.88
CA SER A 497 10.51 -26.84 14.74
C SER A 497 10.94 -26.38 13.33
N GLU A 498 10.74 -27.22 12.31
CA GLU A 498 11.06 -26.92 10.91
C GLU A 498 9.81 -26.40 10.20
N GLU A 499 9.97 -25.25 9.54
CA GLU A 499 8.93 -24.67 8.69
C GLU A 499 8.81 -25.43 7.37
N VAL A 500 7.61 -25.90 7.06
CA VAL A 500 7.29 -26.49 5.76
C VAL A 500 6.71 -25.40 4.88
N HIS A 501 7.35 -25.14 3.74
CA HIS A 501 6.87 -24.21 2.74
C HIS A 501 5.94 -24.93 1.75
N HIS A 502 4.75 -24.39 1.57
CA HIS A 502 3.75 -24.87 0.64
C HIS A 502 3.56 -23.87 -0.50
N SER A 503 3.16 -24.39 -1.66
CA SER A 503 2.68 -23.57 -2.76
C SER A 503 1.54 -24.27 -3.49
N ARG A 504 0.64 -23.49 -4.09
CA ARG A 504 -0.47 -24.01 -4.88
C ARG A 504 -0.64 -23.21 -6.16
N MET A 505 -0.88 -23.94 -7.25
CA MET A 505 -1.24 -23.45 -8.57
C MET A 505 -2.65 -23.92 -8.93
N PHE A 506 -3.12 -23.55 -10.13
CA PHE A 506 -4.45 -23.93 -10.61
C PHE A 506 -4.62 -25.41 -10.95
N LEU A 507 -3.55 -26.22 -10.92
CA LEU A 507 -3.60 -27.68 -11.01
C LEU A 507 -2.79 -28.29 -9.87
N CYS A 508 -3.33 -29.32 -9.22
CA CYS A 508 -2.55 -30.22 -8.38
C CYS A 508 -1.96 -31.38 -9.22
N ALA A 509 -1.23 -32.30 -8.58
CA ALA A 509 -0.51 -33.34 -9.30
C ALA A 509 -1.46 -34.25 -10.11
N PRO A 510 -1.07 -34.72 -11.31
CA PRO A 510 -1.90 -35.58 -12.14
C PRO A 510 -2.42 -36.82 -11.39
N LYS A 511 -3.69 -37.15 -11.60
CA LYS A 511 -4.37 -38.30 -10.99
C LYS A 511 -4.26 -38.34 -9.45
N SER A 512 -4.15 -37.18 -8.81
CA SER A 512 -4.12 -37.03 -7.35
C SER A 512 -5.27 -36.15 -6.85
N VAL A 513 -5.42 -36.05 -5.54
CA VAL A 513 -6.35 -35.12 -4.88
C VAL A 513 -5.62 -34.23 -3.88
N ALA A 514 -6.06 -32.98 -3.77
CA ALA A 514 -5.50 -32.00 -2.86
C ALA A 514 -6.62 -31.29 -2.09
N SER A 515 -6.42 -31.06 -0.79
CA SER A 515 -7.34 -30.25 0.01
C SER A 515 -7.31 -28.80 -0.48
N LEU A 516 -8.47 -28.16 -0.51
CA LEU A 516 -8.60 -26.73 -0.76
C LEU A 516 -8.29 -25.88 0.48
N GLU A 517 -8.27 -26.49 1.66
CA GLU A 517 -7.94 -25.80 2.92
C GLU A 517 -6.50 -25.27 2.89
N ILE A 518 -6.29 -24.09 3.49
CA ILE A 518 -4.97 -23.51 3.71
C ILE A 518 -4.66 -23.57 5.21
N GLN A 519 -3.82 -24.54 5.60
CA GLN A 519 -3.35 -24.69 6.96
C GLN A 519 -2.03 -23.93 7.11
N SER A 520 -2.12 -22.69 7.58
CA SER A 520 -0.98 -21.77 7.76
C SER A 520 -0.78 -21.43 9.23
N ASN A 521 0.47 -21.41 9.70
CA ASN A 521 0.80 -21.09 11.10
C ASN A 521 0.31 -19.69 11.51
N GLU A 522 0.36 -18.74 10.59
CA GLU A 522 -0.03 -17.35 10.80
C GLU A 522 -1.44 -17.05 10.27
N ASN A 523 -2.19 -18.08 9.87
CA ASN A 523 -3.43 -17.92 9.08
C ASN A 523 -3.24 -16.98 7.88
N ARG A 524 -2.08 -17.03 7.22
CA ARG A 524 -1.70 -16.10 6.16
C ARG A 524 -1.25 -16.85 4.90
N LEU A 525 -1.60 -16.30 3.74
CA LEU A 525 -1.04 -16.69 2.45
C LEU A 525 -0.39 -15.48 1.76
N SER A 526 0.50 -15.75 0.81
CA SER A 526 1.23 -14.74 0.05
C SER A 526 1.34 -15.11 -1.42
N THR A 527 1.58 -14.13 -2.29
CA THR A 527 1.83 -14.30 -3.72
C THR A 527 3.28 -13.99 -4.08
N GLY A 528 3.77 -14.59 -5.15
CA GLY A 528 5.04 -14.21 -5.78
C GLY A 528 4.88 -13.04 -6.74
N LYS A 529 5.84 -12.86 -7.65
CA LYS A 529 5.79 -11.83 -8.72
C LYS A 529 4.61 -11.97 -9.69
N GLU A 530 4.01 -13.16 -9.74
CA GLU A 530 2.91 -13.48 -10.65
C GLU A 530 1.52 -13.04 -10.16
N GLY A 531 1.38 -12.69 -8.87
CA GLY A 531 0.06 -12.51 -8.23
C GLY A 531 -0.76 -13.82 -8.20
N ALA A 532 -2.06 -13.72 -7.94
CA ALA A 532 -3.00 -14.84 -8.06
C ALA A 532 -4.46 -14.41 -8.31
N ILE A 533 -5.23 -15.25 -9.01
CA ILE A 533 -6.70 -15.21 -9.07
C ILE A 533 -7.22 -16.45 -8.37
N LEU A 534 -8.15 -16.26 -7.42
CA LEU A 534 -8.65 -17.32 -6.55
C LEU A 534 -10.17 -17.40 -6.61
N LEU A 535 -10.70 -18.62 -6.61
CA LEU A 535 -12.05 -18.87 -6.12
C LEU A 535 -11.96 -19.23 -4.64
N VAL A 536 -12.65 -18.46 -3.80
CA VAL A 536 -12.72 -18.67 -2.37
C VAL A 536 -14.10 -19.18 -1.98
N LEU A 537 -14.13 -20.32 -1.30
CA LEU A 537 -15.31 -20.93 -0.70
C LEU A 537 -15.23 -20.75 0.80
N LYS A 538 -16.24 -20.12 1.39
CA LYS A 538 -16.30 -19.87 2.83
C LYS A 538 -17.55 -20.50 3.41
N MET A 539 -17.38 -21.40 4.37
CA MET A 539 -18.50 -21.88 5.19
C MET A 539 -18.78 -20.86 6.30
N ASP A 540 -20.06 -20.70 6.64
CA ASP A 540 -20.48 -19.91 7.80
C ASP A 540 -19.84 -20.46 9.09
N GLU A 541 -19.37 -19.57 9.96
CA GLU A 541 -18.70 -19.96 11.22
C GLU A 541 -19.63 -20.70 12.20
N SER A 542 -20.94 -20.52 12.05
CA SER A 542 -21.95 -21.28 12.80
C SER A 542 -22.06 -22.74 12.36
N MET A 543 -21.56 -23.11 11.17
CA MET A 543 -21.55 -24.49 10.70
C MET A 543 -20.40 -25.26 11.34
N LYS A 544 -20.73 -26.39 11.97
CA LYS A 544 -19.74 -27.28 12.60
C LYS A 544 -19.20 -28.33 11.64
N ASP A 545 -20.01 -28.74 10.66
CA ASP A 545 -19.73 -29.82 9.72
C ASP A 545 -20.16 -29.42 8.31
N VAL A 546 -19.61 -30.10 7.30
CA VAL A 546 -20.01 -29.92 5.89
C VAL A 546 -21.50 -30.25 5.73
N PRO A 547 -22.30 -29.38 5.09
CA PRO A 547 -23.73 -29.62 4.94
C PRO A 547 -24.00 -30.90 4.15
N GLN A 548 -25.06 -31.61 4.54
CA GLN A 548 -25.53 -32.84 3.90
C GLN A 548 -26.93 -32.62 3.34
N PHE A 549 -27.16 -33.05 2.10
CA PHE A 549 -28.42 -32.81 1.40
C PHE A 549 -29.03 -34.13 0.96
N ASP A 550 -30.24 -34.42 1.43
CA ASP A 550 -31.04 -35.59 1.03
C ASP A 550 -32.01 -35.30 -0.13
N SER A 551 -32.02 -34.05 -0.61
CA SER A 551 -32.84 -33.59 -1.72
C SER A 551 -32.21 -32.36 -2.33
N ILE A 552 -32.20 -32.29 -3.67
CA ILE A 552 -31.69 -31.12 -4.40
C ILE A 552 -32.43 -29.83 -4.01
N GLY A 553 -33.71 -29.92 -3.63
CA GLY A 553 -34.52 -28.76 -3.22
C GLY A 553 -34.08 -28.13 -1.90
N LYS A 554 -33.24 -28.80 -1.10
CA LYS A 554 -32.64 -28.25 0.12
C LYS A 554 -31.34 -27.49 -0.16
N VAL A 555 -30.77 -27.61 -1.37
CA VAL A 555 -29.58 -26.88 -1.77
C VAL A 555 -30.02 -25.48 -2.20
N THR A 556 -29.94 -24.51 -1.29
CA THR A 556 -30.25 -23.11 -1.61
C THR A 556 -29.17 -22.53 -2.51
N ILE A 557 -29.56 -21.69 -3.46
CA ILE A 557 -28.63 -20.98 -4.34
C ILE A 557 -29.02 -19.52 -4.36
N GLU A 558 -28.09 -18.68 -3.92
CA GLU A 558 -28.31 -17.25 -3.76
C GLU A 558 -27.35 -16.48 -4.65
N ASN A 559 -27.85 -15.45 -5.32
CA ASN A 559 -27.02 -14.46 -6.01
C ASN A 559 -26.58 -13.43 -4.97
N THR A 560 -25.27 -13.38 -4.68
CA THR A 560 -24.70 -12.54 -3.63
C THR A 560 -23.93 -11.35 -4.19
N LEU A 561 -24.15 -11.02 -5.46
CA LEU A 561 -23.53 -9.86 -6.10
C LEU A 561 -23.88 -8.56 -5.34
N PRO A 562 -22.87 -7.73 -4.98
CA PRO A 562 -23.06 -6.50 -4.23
C PRO A 562 -23.91 -5.46 -4.96
N GLU A 563 -24.49 -4.51 -4.22
CA GLU A 563 -25.40 -3.48 -4.75
C GLU A 563 -24.85 -2.63 -5.89
N TYR A 564 -23.52 -2.48 -5.98
CA TYR A 564 -22.87 -1.74 -7.05
C TYR A 564 -22.88 -2.49 -8.41
N CYS A 565 -23.17 -3.79 -8.43
CA CYS A 565 -23.33 -4.55 -9.66
C CYS A 565 -24.67 -4.23 -10.32
N SER A 566 -24.72 -4.34 -11.65
CA SER A 566 -25.94 -4.02 -12.41
C SER A 566 -27.15 -4.80 -11.92
N ASP A 567 -28.31 -4.15 -11.93
CA ASP A 567 -29.59 -4.78 -11.61
C ASP A 567 -29.85 -6.04 -12.42
N GLU A 568 -29.45 -6.05 -13.69
CA GLU A 568 -29.58 -7.20 -14.57
C GLU A 568 -28.77 -8.41 -14.08
N THR A 569 -27.52 -8.19 -13.63
CA THR A 569 -26.69 -9.26 -13.05
C THR A 569 -27.19 -9.71 -11.68
N ARG A 570 -27.64 -8.79 -10.81
CA ARG A 570 -28.13 -9.12 -9.46
C ARG A 570 -29.46 -9.85 -9.45
N LYS A 571 -30.31 -9.63 -10.46
CA LYS A 571 -31.61 -10.31 -10.62
C LYS A 571 -31.51 -11.66 -11.32
N LEU A 572 -30.31 -12.07 -11.75
CA LEU A 572 -30.11 -13.37 -12.37
C LEU A 572 -30.28 -14.47 -11.31
N GLY A 573 -31.23 -15.37 -11.53
CA GLY A 573 -31.49 -16.51 -10.66
C GLY A 573 -30.69 -17.74 -11.11
N PHE A 574 -30.11 -18.45 -10.16
CA PHE A 574 -29.40 -19.70 -10.40
C PHE A 574 -30.17 -20.86 -9.79
N GLN A 575 -30.26 -21.98 -10.52
CA GLN A 575 -30.90 -23.18 -10.03
C GLN A 575 -30.25 -24.41 -10.64
N PHE A 576 -30.25 -25.51 -9.88
CA PHE A 576 -29.94 -26.82 -10.41
C PHE A 576 -31.08 -27.32 -11.30
N VAL A 577 -30.77 -27.57 -12.56
CA VAL A 577 -31.71 -28.12 -13.54
C VAL A 577 -31.35 -29.58 -13.78
N LYS A 578 -32.35 -30.46 -13.70
CA LYS A 578 -32.17 -31.90 -13.91
C LYS A 578 -31.65 -32.16 -15.32
N CYS A 579 -30.61 -33.00 -15.46
CA CYS A 579 -29.91 -33.20 -16.72
C CYS A 579 -30.82 -33.77 -17.83
N ASP A 580 -31.88 -34.49 -17.46
CA ASP A 580 -32.89 -35.01 -18.39
C ASP A 580 -33.83 -33.94 -18.97
N LYS A 581 -33.70 -32.68 -18.54
CA LYS A 581 -34.38 -31.54 -19.15
C LYS A 581 -33.60 -30.92 -20.30
N TYR A 582 -32.32 -31.23 -20.43
CA TYR A 582 -31.52 -30.79 -21.55
C TYR A 582 -31.62 -31.76 -22.71
N GLU A 583 -31.55 -31.23 -23.94
CA GLU A 583 -31.62 -32.03 -25.16
C GLU A 583 -30.51 -33.10 -25.22
N TRP A 584 -29.31 -32.79 -24.73
CA TRP A 584 -28.18 -33.72 -24.66
C TRP A 584 -28.34 -34.82 -23.59
N GLY A 585 -29.26 -34.64 -22.63
CA GLY A 585 -29.40 -35.51 -21.47
C GLY A 585 -30.75 -36.22 -21.33
N LYS A 586 -31.76 -35.81 -22.08
CA LYS A 586 -33.16 -36.26 -21.94
C LYS A 586 -33.37 -37.78 -21.96
N ASP A 587 -32.59 -38.49 -22.76
CA ASP A 587 -32.67 -39.95 -22.87
C ASP A 587 -31.61 -40.63 -21.99
N LYS A 588 -30.41 -40.07 -21.93
CA LYS A 588 -29.24 -40.65 -21.22
C LYS A 588 -29.38 -40.62 -19.69
N PHE A 589 -29.99 -39.57 -19.15
CA PHE A 589 -30.06 -39.32 -17.70
C PHE A 589 -31.49 -39.32 -17.16
N LYS A 590 -32.44 -39.84 -17.94
CA LYS A 590 -33.87 -39.86 -17.59
C LYS A 590 -34.10 -40.49 -16.23
N GLY A 591 -34.71 -39.74 -15.32
CA GLY A 591 -35.07 -40.24 -13.98
C GLY A 591 -33.90 -40.36 -13.01
N LEU A 592 -32.67 -40.06 -13.42
CA LEU A 592 -31.52 -40.00 -12.51
C LEU A 592 -31.49 -38.68 -11.76
N GLU A 593 -31.13 -38.70 -10.48
CA GLU A 593 -30.91 -37.51 -9.67
C GLU A 593 -29.59 -36.82 -10.05
N PHE A 594 -29.48 -36.39 -11.31
CA PHE A 594 -28.32 -35.69 -11.86
C PHE A 594 -28.73 -34.31 -12.33
N TYR A 595 -28.03 -33.28 -11.86
CA TYR A 595 -28.38 -31.89 -12.06
C TYR A 595 -27.17 -31.07 -12.49
N ASN A 596 -27.43 -30.04 -13.29
CA ASN A 596 -26.45 -29.06 -13.73
C ASN A 596 -26.93 -27.65 -13.43
N LEU A 597 -26.00 -26.80 -13.02
CA LEU A 597 -26.16 -25.36 -12.93
C LEU A 597 -25.19 -24.75 -13.93
N THR A 598 -25.74 -24.18 -15.01
CA THR A 598 -24.98 -23.55 -16.08
C THR A 598 -24.40 -22.22 -15.58
N GLY A 599 -23.08 -22.11 -15.61
CA GLY A 599 -22.39 -21.34 -14.59
C GLY A 599 -21.91 -19.94 -14.96
N PHE A 600 -20.59 -19.77 -14.88
CA PHE A 600 -19.87 -18.52 -14.69
C PHE A 600 -18.68 -18.52 -15.65
N ILE A 601 -18.53 -17.48 -16.47
CA ILE A 601 -17.43 -17.36 -17.43
C ILE A 601 -16.44 -16.35 -16.86
N ILE A 602 -15.15 -16.69 -16.86
CA ILE A 602 -14.08 -15.82 -16.39
C ILE A 602 -13.11 -15.62 -17.55
N ASP A 603 -12.95 -14.38 -17.99
CA ASP A 603 -12.00 -13.97 -19.03
C ASP A 603 -11.08 -12.85 -18.51
N PHE A 604 -9.92 -12.72 -19.13
CA PHE A 604 -9.04 -11.58 -18.86
C PHE A 604 -9.60 -10.29 -19.47
N ALA A 605 -9.57 -9.22 -18.69
CA ALA A 605 -10.12 -7.91 -19.05
C ALA A 605 -9.29 -7.18 -20.13
N ASP A 606 -8.03 -7.57 -20.34
CA ASP A 606 -7.14 -6.86 -21.27
C ASP A 606 -7.31 -7.27 -22.74
N ASN A 607 -7.75 -8.49 -23.01
CA ASN A 607 -7.90 -9.00 -24.39
C ASN A 607 -9.06 -9.99 -24.58
N ASP A 608 -9.94 -10.14 -23.60
CA ASP A 608 -11.03 -11.12 -23.61
C ASP A 608 -10.58 -12.59 -23.78
N GLU A 609 -9.31 -12.89 -23.50
CA GLU A 609 -8.80 -14.26 -23.49
C GLU A 609 -9.50 -15.06 -22.40
N HIS A 610 -10.01 -16.23 -22.78
CA HIS A 610 -10.75 -17.10 -21.88
C HIS A 610 -9.82 -17.68 -20.81
N LEU A 611 -10.14 -17.47 -19.54
CA LEU A 611 -9.40 -18.10 -18.45
C LEU A 611 -10.05 -19.45 -18.10
N CYS A 612 -11.33 -19.41 -17.74
CA CYS A 612 -12.04 -20.59 -17.30
C CYS A 612 -13.56 -20.40 -17.42
N HIS A 613 -14.25 -21.45 -17.89
CA HIS A 613 -15.69 -21.60 -17.69
C HIS A 613 -15.93 -22.49 -16.46
N MET A 614 -16.66 -21.95 -15.49
CA MET A 614 -16.96 -22.63 -14.24
C MET A 614 -18.44 -23.01 -14.23
N GLN A 615 -18.76 -24.27 -13.95
CA GLN A 615 -20.14 -24.72 -13.77
C GLN A 615 -20.27 -25.66 -12.59
N MET A 616 -21.49 -25.88 -12.09
CA MET A 616 -21.71 -26.75 -10.94
C MET A 616 -22.63 -27.91 -11.29
N TRP A 617 -22.43 -29.01 -10.58
CA TRP A 617 -23.19 -30.23 -10.77
C TRP A 617 -23.59 -30.79 -9.43
N ALA A 618 -24.71 -31.50 -9.42
CA ALA A 618 -25.14 -32.27 -8.27
C ALA A 618 -25.60 -33.67 -8.71
N ALA A 619 -25.21 -34.69 -7.94
CA ALA A 619 -25.56 -36.08 -8.22
C ALA A 619 -26.02 -36.77 -6.95
N GLY A 620 -27.20 -37.37 -6.98
CA GLY A 620 -27.69 -38.24 -5.92
C GLY A 620 -26.88 -39.53 -5.84
N GLN A 621 -27.08 -40.24 -4.73
CA GLN A 621 -26.32 -41.42 -4.38
C GLN A 621 -26.33 -42.48 -5.49
N GLY A 622 -25.14 -42.99 -5.84
CA GLY A 622 -24.95 -44.06 -6.84
C GLY A 622 -25.10 -43.64 -8.30
N VAL A 623 -25.38 -42.36 -8.58
CA VAL A 623 -25.57 -41.88 -9.95
C VAL A 623 -24.26 -41.87 -10.74
N ASN A 624 -24.29 -42.51 -11.92
CA ASN A 624 -23.26 -42.40 -12.95
C ASN A 624 -23.54 -41.15 -13.80
N CYS A 625 -22.66 -40.15 -13.74
CA CYS A 625 -22.85 -38.85 -14.41
C CYS A 625 -22.49 -38.88 -15.91
N GLY A 626 -22.27 -40.08 -16.46
CA GLY A 626 -22.03 -40.32 -17.88
C GLY A 626 -20.54 -40.41 -18.22
N VAL A 627 -20.16 -41.50 -18.88
CA VAL A 627 -18.80 -41.71 -19.39
C VAL A 627 -18.58 -40.87 -20.66
N ARG A 628 -17.43 -40.19 -20.73
CA ARG A 628 -17.02 -39.29 -21.83
C ARG A 628 -15.50 -39.21 -21.98
N ASN A 629 -15.02 -38.73 -23.11
CA ASN A 629 -13.59 -38.49 -23.38
C ASN A 629 -13.30 -37.12 -24.03
N LEU A 630 -14.31 -36.23 -24.08
CA LEU A 630 -14.21 -34.83 -24.52
C LEU A 630 -13.55 -34.66 -25.91
N SER A 631 -13.87 -35.57 -26.85
CA SER A 631 -13.30 -35.56 -28.21
C SER A 631 -13.90 -34.51 -29.14
N ASP A 632 -14.92 -33.81 -28.68
CA ASP A 632 -15.69 -32.77 -29.37
C ASP A 632 -15.52 -31.37 -28.77
N THR A 633 -14.73 -31.21 -27.70
CA THR A 633 -14.51 -29.95 -27.00
C THR A 633 -13.03 -29.68 -26.71
N ILE A 634 -12.64 -28.40 -26.61
CA ILE A 634 -11.25 -27.97 -26.40
C ILE A 634 -11.13 -27.23 -25.06
N PHE A 635 -10.89 -27.95 -23.98
CA PHE A 635 -10.57 -27.40 -22.66
C PHE A 635 -9.87 -28.44 -21.79
N CYS A 636 -9.24 -27.99 -20.71
CA CYS A 636 -8.70 -28.82 -19.64
C CYS A 636 -9.63 -28.74 -18.41
N GLU A 637 -10.43 -29.78 -18.15
CA GLU A 637 -11.32 -29.85 -16.99
C GLU A 637 -10.68 -30.44 -15.73
N VAL A 638 -10.86 -29.75 -14.61
CA VAL A 638 -10.68 -30.28 -13.26
C VAL A 638 -11.90 -29.97 -12.40
N HIS A 639 -12.11 -30.76 -11.36
CA HIS A 639 -13.25 -30.61 -10.46
C HIS A 639 -12.80 -30.33 -9.03
N ALA A 640 -13.55 -29.46 -8.36
CA ALA A 640 -13.47 -29.25 -6.92
C ALA A 640 -14.79 -29.67 -6.26
N CYS A 641 -14.72 -30.64 -5.38
CA CYS A 641 -15.88 -31.11 -4.63
C CYS A 641 -16.20 -30.13 -3.51
N ILE A 642 -17.44 -29.65 -3.43
CA ILE A 642 -17.92 -28.80 -2.34
C ILE A 642 -18.50 -29.69 -1.23
N VAL A 643 -19.34 -30.64 -1.63
CA VAL A 643 -19.99 -31.61 -0.74
C VAL A 643 -19.87 -32.99 -1.38
N ASN A 644 -19.29 -33.94 -0.66
CA ASN A 644 -19.33 -35.35 -1.01
C ASN A 644 -20.36 -36.04 -0.10
N GLY A 645 -21.55 -36.32 -0.62
CA GLY A 645 -22.69 -36.74 0.19
C GLY A 645 -22.50 -38.11 0.84
N THR A 646 -21.65 -38.97 0.28
CA THR A 646 -21.37 -40.30 0.83
C THR A 646 -19.93 -40.46 1.32
N GLY A 647 -19.08 -39.46 1.08
CA GLY A 647 -17.62 -39.54 1.27
C GLY A 647 -16.90 -40.42 0.24
N GLN A 648 -17.60 -41.00 -0.73
CA GLN A 648 -17.05 -41.94 -1.71
C GLN A 648 -17.21 -41.48 -3.18
N GLY A 649 -17.90 -40.36 -3.41
CA GLY A 649 -18.03 -39.79 -4.75
C GLY A 649 -16.70 -39.29 -5.31
N GLY A 650 -16.55 -39.28 -6.63
CA GLY A 650 -15.35 -38.75 -7.26
C GLY A 650 -15.22 -39.10 -8.73
N ILE A 651 -14.00 -38.99 -9.25
CA ILE A 651 -13.69 -39.24 -10.65
C ILE A 651 -13.31 -40.70 -10.86
N GLN A 652 -13.91 -41.31 -11.87
CA GLN A 652 -13.55 -42.63 -12.36
C GLN A 652 -13.03 -42.51 -13.79
N TYR A 653 -11.89 -43.15 -14.09
CA TYR A 653 -11.27 -43.08 -15.42
C TYR A 653 -10.64 -44.42 -15.85
N LEU A 654 -10.60 -44.70 -17.15
CA LEU A 654 -9.85 -45.85 -17.69
C LEU A 654 -8.34 -45.58 -17.65
N ARG A 655 -7.53 -46.63 -17.45
CA ARG A 655 -6.07 -46.49 -17.24
C ARG A 655 -5.34 -45.81 -18.38
N SER A 656 -5.79 -46.03 -19.61
CA SER A 656 -5.21 -45.45 -20.81
C SER A 656 -6.25 -44.76 -21.69
N SER A 657 -5.86 -43.63 -22.27
CA SER A 657 -6.59 -42.93 -23.33
C SER A 657 -6.77 -43.72 -24.63
N LYS A 658 -6.02 -44.81 -24.79
CA LYS A 658 -6.11 -45.73 -25.94
C LYS A 658 -7.14 -46.85 -25.75
N GLU A 659 -7.70 -46.99 -24.54
CA GLU A 659 -8.73 -47.98 -24.28
C GLU A 659 -10.06 -47.52 -24.88
N GLU A 660 -10.74 -48.41 -25.60
CA GLU A 660 -12.08 -48.18 -26.10
C GLU A 660 -13.12 -48.37 -24.99
N TYR A 661 -14.18 -47.57 -25.02
CA TYR A 661 -15.33 -47.70 -24.15
C TYR A 661 -16.56 -48.08 -24.95
N ASP A 662 -17.17 -49.18 -24.54
CA ASP A 662 -18.50 -49.59 -24.99
C ASP A 662 -19.42 -49.66 -23.77
N PRO A 663 -20.50 -48.85 -23.72
CA PRO A 663 -21.43 -48.81 -22.59
C PRO A 663 -22.13 -50.15 -22.31
N LEU A 664 -22.17 -51.08 -23.27
CA LEU A 664 -22.79 -52.40 -23.11
C LEU A 664 -21.83 -53.44 -22.54
N THR A 665 -20.52 -53.29 -22.76
CA THR A 665 -19.55 -54.37 -22.49
C THR A 665 -18.42 -53.97 -21.54
N THR A 666 -18.23 -52.67 -21.27
CA THR A 666 -17.16 -52.20 -20.38
C THR A 666 -17.67 -52.16 -18.93
N PRO A 667 -17.21 -53.06 -18.03
CA PRO A 667 -17.68 -53.07 -16.65
C PRO A 667 -17.05 -51.93 -15.83
N ASP A 668 -17.76 -51.47 -14.80
CA ASP A 668 -17.27 -50.43 -13.89
C ASP A 668 -15.95 -50.80 -13.20
N SER A 669 -15.65 -52.09 -13.03
CA SER A 669 -14.39 -52.58 -12.45
C SER A 669 -13.14 -52.26 -13.28
N LYS A 670 -13.28 -51.83 -14.53
CA LYS A 670 -12.17 -51.35 -15.35
C LYS A 670 -11.75 -49.92 -15.04
N PHE A 671 -12.61 -49.13 -14.41
CA PHE A 671 -12.29 -47.76 -14.06
C PHE A 671 -11.46 -47.73 -12.77
N GLU A 672 -10.39 -46.94 -12.79
CA GLU A 672 -9.72 -46.53 -11.56
C GLU A 672 -10.60 -45.50 -10.85
N ASN A 673 -10.69 -45.64 -9.52
CA ASN A 673 -11.52 -44.77 -8.70
C ASN A 673 -10.64 -43.74 -7.96
N LEU A 674 -10.94 -42.47 -8.14
CA LEU A 674 -10.31 -41.34 -7.46
C LEU A 674 -11.38 -40.58 -6.66
N PRO A 675 -11.68 -40.99 -5.41
CA PRO A 675 -12.61 -40.27 -4.55
C PRO A 675 -12.13 -38.83 -4.32
N VAL A 676 -13.06 -37.87 -4.38
CA VAL A 676 -12.76 -36.44 -4.18
C VAL A 676 -13.57 -35.95 -2.96
N PRO A 677 -12.99 -35.93 -1.76
CA PRO A 677 -13.70 -35.52 -0.54
C PRO A 677 -14.23 -34.08 -0.62
N SER A 678 -15.15 -33.72 0.29
CA SER A 678 -15.63 -32.34 0.42
C SER A 678 -14.47 -31.37 0.62
N PHE A 679 -14.46 -30.27 -0.12
CA PHE A 679 -13.38 -29.27 -0.19
C PHE A 679 -12.03 -29.80 -0.66
N TYR A 680 -12.04 -30.76 -1.59
CA TYR A 680 -10.84 -31.20 -2.31
C TYR A 680 -11.00 -30.96 -3.81
N GLU A 681 -9.89 -30.74 -4.50
CA GLU A 681 -9.80 -30.79 -5.96
C GLU A 681 -9.01 -32.02 -6.42
N HIS A 682 -9.30 -32.52 -7.61
CA HIS A 682 -8.45 -33.52 -8.26
C HIS A 682 -7.56 -32.89 -9.33
N GLY A 683 -6.43 -33.53 -9.58
CA GLY A 683 -5.49 -33.11 -10.61
C GLY A 683 -5.86 -33.65 -11.99
N PRO A 684 -5.08 -33.29 -13.03
CA PRO A 684 -5.33 -33.73 -14.40
C PRO A 684 -5.53 -35.23 -14.55
N ILE A 685 -6.55 -35.61 -15.32
CA ILE A 685 -6.76 -37.00 -15.77
C ILE A 685 -6.45 -37.19 -17.25
N TRP A 686 -6.31 -36.09 -18.00
CA TRP A 686 -5.91 -36.13 -19.41
C TRP A 686 -4.44 -36.55 -19.57
N ASP A 687 -4.09 -36.92 -20.79
CA ASP A 687 -2.74 -37.33 -21.11
C ASP A 687 -1.80 -36.12 -21.11
N ILE A 688 -0.67 -36.33 -20.45
CA ILE A 688 0.41 -35.35 -20.29
C ILE A 688 1.70 -36.02 -20.77
N ASP A 689 2.47 -35.31 -21.58
CA ASP A 689 3.72 -35.82 -22.12
C ASP A 689 4.87 -35.78 -21.10
N ALA A 690 6.04 -36.28 -21.50
CA ALA A 690 7.24 -36.30 -20.65
C ALA A 690 7.78 -34.89 -20.32
N GLN A 691 7.33 -33.85 -21.03
CA GLN A 691 7.66 -32.45 -20.78
C GLN A 691 6.57 -31.74 -19.96
N LYS A 692 5.63 -32.49 -19.39
CA LYS A 692 4.49 -31.99 -18.60
C LYS A 692 3.54 -31.09 -19.40
N LYS A 693 3.42 -31.31 -20.71
CA LYS A 693 2.45 -30.60 -21.55
C LYS A 693 1.24 -31.46 -21.86
N THR A 694 0.10 -30.80 -21.99
CA THR A 694 -1.15 -31.41 -22.43
C THR A 694 -1.00 -32.03 -23.83
N VAL A 695 -1.47 -33.26 -23.99
CA VAL A 695 -1.47 -33.97 -25.27
C VAL A 695 -2.76 -33.67 -26.03
N PHE A 696 -2.63 -33.34 -27.32
CA PHE A 696 -3.74 -33.00 -28.20
C PHE A 696 -3.96 -34.07 -29.28
N ARG A 697 -5.22 -34.28 -29.67
CA ARG A 697 -5.62 -35.03 -30.86
C ARG A 697 -5.32 -34.21 -32.12
N GLU A 698 -5.35 -34.86 -33.28
CA GLU A 698 -5.19 -34.18 -34.57
C GLU A 698 -6.23 -33.09 -34.83
N ASN A 699 -7.44 -33.24 -34.26
CA ASN A 699 -8.51 -32.24 -34.34
C ASN A 699 -8.37 -31.08 -33.33
N GLY A 700 -7.28 -31.02 -32.55
CA GLY A 700 -7.00 -29.98 -31.57
C GLY A 700 -7.67 -30.16 -30.21
N THR A 701 -8.43 -31.22 -29.98
CA THR A 701 -9.03 -31.51 -28.66
C THR A 701 -8.03 -32.20 -27.72
N VAL A 702 -8.21 -32.02 -26.41
CA VAL A 702 -7.33 -32.61 -25.38
C VAL A 702 -7.57 -34.11 -25.27
N VAL A 703 -6.51 -34.92 -25.22
CA VAL A 703 -6.60 -36.38 -25.10
C VAL A 703 -6.97 -36.79 -23.68
N TYR A 704 -8.21 -37.22 -23.48
CA TYR A 704 -8.67 -37.80 -22.22
C TYR A 704 -8.87 -39.32 -22.32
N PRO A 705 -8.58 -40.09 -21.26
CA PRO A 705 -9.19 -41.39 -21.08
C PRO A 705 -10.70 -41.24 -20.89
N TRP A 706 -11.44 -42.31 -21.19
CA TRP A 706 -12.86 -42.35 -20.84
C TRP A 706 -13.02 -42.22 -19.33
N HIS A 707 -13.80 -41.23 -18.91
CA HIS A 707 -13.97 -40.88 -17.51
C HIS A 707 -15.39 -40.42 -17.21
N LYS A 708 -15.74 -40.39 -15.92
CA LYS A 708 -17.01 -39.93 -15.38
C LYS A 708 -16.84 -39.42 -13.95
N TRP A 709 -17.74 -38.55 -13.50
CA TRP A 709 -18.04 -38.47 -12.06
C TRP A 709 -18.96 -39.63 -11.70
N GLN A 710 -18.59 -40.38 -10.66
CA GLN A 710 -19.42 -41.44 -10.09
C GLN A 710 -19.77 -41.04 -8.67
N SER A 711 -21.06 -40.85 -8.40
CA SER A 711 -21.49 -40.62 -7.02
C SER A 711 -21.36 -41.91 -6.22
N GLY A 712 -20.88 -41.77 -4.98
CA GLY A 712 -20.69 -42.90 -4.08
C GLY A 712 -22.01 -43.52 -3.64
N ASN A 713 -21.95 -44.72 -3.07
CA ASN A 713 -23.12 -45.43 -2.57
C ASN A 713 -22.79 -46.11 -1.23
N ASN A 714 -23.36 -45.58 -0.15
CA ASN A 714 -23.18 -46.10 1.21
C ASN A 714 -24.26 -47.12 1.63
N GLY A 715 -25.15 -47.54 0.72
CA GLY A 715 -26.23 -48.50 0.98
C GLY A 715 -27.44 -47.94 1.75
N SER A 716 -27.45 -46.66 2.13
CA SER A 716 -28.60 -45.96 2.71
C SER A 716 -29.75 -45.84 1.71
N SER A 717 -30.99 -45.88 2.21
CA SER A 717 -32.20 -45.53 1.45
C SER A 717 -32.48 -44.02 1.40
N ILE A 718 -31.86 -43.26 2.31
CA ILE A 718 -31.91 -41.80 2.32
C ILE A 718 -30.90 -41.29 1.30
N GLN A 719 -31.36 -40.45 0.36
CA GLN A 719 -30.50 -39.81 -0.63
C GLN A 719 -29.39 -39.00 0.05
N SER A 720 -28.26 -38.88 -0.65
CA SER A 720 -27.22 -37.93 -0.30
C SER A 720 -26.58 -37.42 -1.58
N PHE A 721 -26.48 -36.09 -1.71
CA PHE A 721 -26.01 -35.45 -2.93
C PHE A 721 -24.53 -35.11 -2.85
N ASP A 722 -23.79 -35.51 -3.88
CA ASP A 722 -22.51 -34.88 -4.22
C ASP A 722 -22.79 -33.54 -4.92
N ILE A 723 -22.00 -32.52 -4.60
CA ILE A 723 -22.04 -31.19 -5.22
C ILE A 723 -20.60 -30.80 -5.54
N TRP A 724 -20.30 -30.51 -6.80
CA TRP A 724 -18.95 -30.12 -7.22
C TRP A 724 -18.98 -29.03 -8.27
N ILE A 725 -17.86 -28.31 -8.36
CA ILE A 725 -17.57 -27.30 -9.37
C ILE A 725 -16.68 -27.94 -10.43
N THR A 726 -16.98 -27.70 -11.70
CA THR A 726 -16.12 -27.99 -12.85
C THR A 726 -15.45 -26.71 -13.30
N PHE A 727 -14.14 -26.76 -13.54
CA PHE A 727 -13.34 -25.69 -14.09
C PHE A 727 -12.81 -26.13 -15.46
N GLU A 728 -13.34 -25.55 -16.52
CA GLU A 728 -12.92 -25.77 -17.90
C GLU A 728 -11.93 -24.68 -18.28
N PHE A 729 -10.64 -24.94 -18.08
CA PHE A 729 -9.56 -24.01 -18.42
C PHE A 729 -9.24 -24.06 -19.92
N ASP A 730 -8.75 -22.94 -20.47
CA ASP A 730 -8.19 -22.94 -21.82
C ASP A 730 -7.04 -23.97 -21.93
N ALA A 731 -7.13 -24.85 -22.92
CA ALA A 731 -6.17 -25.92 -23.10
C ALA A 731 -4.75 -25.41 -23.43
N GLN A 732 -4.61 -24.20 -23.97
CA GLN A 732 -3.30 -23.59 -24.27
C GLN A 732 -2.62 -22.98 -23.05
N LEU A 733 -3.37 -22.64 -22.00
CA LEU A 733 -2.85 -22.15 -20.72
C LEU A 733 -2.29 -23.27 -19.82
N SER A 734 -2.45 -24.53 -20.22
CA SER A 734 -2.23 -25.73 -19.40
C SER A 734 -0.80 -26.31 -19.42
N ALA A 735 0.24 -25.48 -19.30
CA ALA A 735 1.55 -25.99 -18.94
C ALA A 735 1.54 -26.39 -17.45
N LEU A 736 1.76 -27.68 -17.15
CA LEU A 736 1.92 -28.11 -15.77
C LEU A 736 3.30 -27.65 -15.25
N PRO A 737 3.41 -27.21 -13.99
CA PRO A 737 4.68 -26.91 -13.36
C PRO A 737 5.60 -28.13 -13.28
#